data_AF-A0A951ECH0-F1
#
_entry.id   AF-A0A951ECH0-F1
#
_cell.length_a   1.000
_cell.length_b   1.000
_cell.length_c   1.000
_cell.angle_alpha   90.00
_cell.angle_beta   90.00
_cell.angle_gamma   90.00
#
_symmetry.space_group_name_H-M   'P 1'
#
loop_
_entity.id
_entity.type
_entity.pdbx_description
1 polymer ?
#
loop_
_entity_poly.entity_id
_entity_poly.type
_entity_poly.pdbx_seq_one_letter_code
_entity_poly.pdbx_strand_id
1 'polypeptide(L)'
;MNRNVILAAFAFALVGVRASAQTDQPYNHQFGDNPYLPSQAKFEGDGFVSPTDFATAAWCGKCHADIYKQWRESVHANSFREPFYTKNVNLLISTKGIQYTRHCEGCHNPIALFSGALTQGAKVNRAFDQDGITCTVCHSIAKIQNTSGTGSYVMGRPAVILNEDGTPKYGEVSYNEILEHPDLHKRAMMKDFYRTAEFFSACHKAAVPRQLNDYKWQRAFSVYDEWQQSSWAKQSPLPFYKKASVSTCQTCHMQAVAADNDVAAKSGKVVSHRWAAANTAIPEYYGYKDQQAEVEKSLKADLINIDFFALEPENGGLIAPIAQQNYDLKPGETVTVNVVLQNKGIGHSLVPEQRDFYESWVEFTVTDEQDKTVFESGALDPNGYLDPSAHSYTNRILGEDGKFLDRHQVWATHSRALDNTILPGRSDIARFQFRIPNTATGALKLTTRVNYRRFRQGYMDWVLGPGKRYPIVLLAEKSMTVHVGHNVPVETADKSRDRVRWNNWGIGLLDKLQYANSIAAFQKVVELTPDQPDGYQNIAIADISYEHYSAAHQALNKALAIAPDDPRSLYYLGTVLRFEGKLNDAAAAYQAVIAKYPRLRQARQDLGQIYYQQGKNQQAKEQFEALQTIDPDDLGAHYNLMLLYRRLGMKEQAKAQAAYFADRKDDPMNTTLALDYLRKAGPGANESVPWHVHTADHSEHVEAAAKGGTAGK
;
A
#
# COMPACT_ATOMS: atom_id res chain seq x y z
N MET A 1 -60.84 -43.75 -29.80
CA MET A 1 -60.96 -42.75 -28.72
C MET A 1 -60.09 -43.19 -27.55
N ASN A 2 -59.12 -42.36 -27.19
CA ASN A 2 -58.45 -42.17 -25.89
C ASN A 2 -58.18 -43.36 -24.95
N ARG A 3 -57.03 -43.48 -24.27
CA ARG A 3 -55.69 -42.88 -24.33
C ARG A 3 -54.93 -43.62 -23.21
N ASN A 4 -53.74 -44.13 -23.51
CA ASN A 4 -52.82 -44.71 -22.53
C ASN A 4 -52.41 -43.67 -21.46
N VAL A 5 -52.29 -44.08 -20.20
CA VAL A 5 -51.59 -43.34 -19.15
C VAL A 5 -50.48 -44.22 -18.59
N ILE A 6 -49.25 -43.89 -19.00
CA ILE A 6 -48.00 -44.34 -18.40
C ILE A 6 -47.75 -43.40 -17.21
N LEU A 7 -47.59 -43.95 -16.01
CA LEU A 7 -47.10 -43.21 -14.84
C LEU A 7 -45.61 -42.92 -15.05
N ALA A 8 -45.27 -41.65 -15.29
CA ALA A 8 -43.91 -41.15 -15.14
C ALA A 8 -43.76 -40.49 -13.76
N ALA A 9 -42.88 -41.04 -12.93
CA ALA A 9 -42.47 -40.43 -11.67
C ALA A 9 -41.62 -39.19 -11.96
N PHE A 10 -42.14 -38.00 -11.68
CA PHE A 10 -41.35 -36.77 -11.62
C PHE A 10 -40.80 -36.59 -10.21
N ALA A 11 -39.50 -36.81 -10.05
CA ALA A 11 -38.75 -36.30 -8.93
C ALA A 11 -38.62 -34.78 -9.08
N PHE A 12 -39.38 -34.01 -8.29
CA PHE A 12 -39.17 -32.58 -8.15
C PHE A 12 -37.92 -32.35 -7.29
N ALA A 13 -36.81 -32.03 -7.95
CA ALA A 13 -35.69 -31.34 -7.29
C ALA A 13 -36.16 -29.92 -6.96
N LEU A 14 -36.46 -29.67 -5.69
CA LEU A 14 -36.68 -28.33 -5.15
C LEU A 14 -35.34 -27.57 -5.16
N VAL A 15 -35.01 -26.96 -6.30
CA VAL A 15 -34.02 -25.89 -6.38
C VAL A 15 -34.64 -24.66 -5.73
N GLY A 16 -34.35 -24.45 -4.45
CA GLY A 16 -34.76 -23.27 -3.71
C GLY A 16 -33.96 -22.03 -4.13
N VAL A 17 -34.31 -21.42 -5.26
CA VAL A 17 -33.97 -20.00 -5.52
C VAL A 17 -34.92 -19.15 -4.66
N ARG A 18 -34.49 -18.78 -3.45
CA ARG A 18 -35.11 -17.70 -2.69
C ARG A 18 -34.06 -16.92 -1.89
N ALA A 19 -33.54 -15.88 -2.53
CA ALA A 19 -33.43 -14.52 -2.01
C ALA A 19 -32.86 -13.64 -3.12
N SER A 20 -33.66 -13.25 -4.12
CA SER A 20 -33.35 -12.03 -4.87
C SER A 20 -34.00 -10.87 -4.10
N ALA A 21 -33.20 -9.88 -3.73
CA ALA A 21 -33.72 -8.66 -3.16
C ALA A 21 -34.58 -7.93 -4.22
N GLN A 22 -35.90 -7.93 -4.05
CA GLN A 22 -36.89 -7.00 -4.65
C GLN A 22 -36.48 -6.35 -5.99
N THR A 23 -36.34 -7.14 -7.06
CA THR A 23 -36.29 -6.64 -8.44
C THR A 23 -37.10 -7.52 -9.37
N ASP A 24 -37.80 -6.92 -10.33
CA ASP A 24 -38.51 -7.65 -11.41
C ASP A 24 -37.54 -8.26 -12.44
N GLN A 25 -36.24 -7.95 -12.35
CA GLN A 25 -35.18 -8.43 -13.24
C GLN A 25 -34.44 -9.64 -12.64
N PRO A 26 -34.12 -10.67 -13.45
CA PRO A 26 -33.32 -11.82 -13.00
C PRO A 26 -31.87 -11.42 -12.74
N TYR A 27 -31.18 -12.17 -11.86
CA TYR A 27 -29.76 -11.99 -11.61
C TYR A 27 -28.95 -12.26 -12.89
N ASN A 28 -28.05 -11.34 -13.27
CA ASN A 28 -27.22 -11.50 -14.45
C ASN A 28 -25.83 -12.09 -14.12
N HIS A 29 -25.38 -13.02 -14.95
CA HIS A 29 -24.06 -13.66 -14.88
C HIS A 29 -23.10 -13.05 -15.92
N GLN A 30 -23.09 -11.72 -16.02
CA GLN A 30 -22.39 -10.99 -17.08
C GLN A 30 -20.89 -11.32 -17.16
N PHE A 31 -20.26 -11.66 -16.02
CA PHE A 31 -18.82 -11.84 -15.92
C PHE A 31 -18.37 -13.32 -15.87
N GLY A 32 -19.31 -14.25 -15.98
CA GLY A 32 -19.06 -15.70 -15.93
C GLY A 32 -19.94 -16.42 -14.90
N ASP A 33 -19.69 -17.71 -14.73
CA ASP A 33 -20.54 -18.61 -13.94
C ASP A 33 -20.53 -18.25 -12.45
N ASN A 34 -19.39 -17.79 -11.90
CA ASN A 34 -19.33 -17.29 -10.53
C ASN A 34 -20.15 -15.97 -10.43
N PRO A 35 -21.28 -15.95 -9.70
CA PRO A 35 -22.15 -14.78 -9.64
C PRO A 35 -21.46 -13.55 -9.05
N TYR A 36 -20.44 -13.74 -8.21
CA TYR A 36 -19.76 -12.67 -7.48
C TYR A 36 -18.69 -11.94 -8.30
N LEU A 37 -18.38 -12.41 -9.50
CA LEU A 37 -17.43 -11.71 -10.38
C LEU A 37 -17.90 -10.26 -10.65
N PRO A 38 -16.97 -9.31 -10.80
CA PRO A 38 -15.52 -9.49 -10.89
C PRO A 38 -14.77 -9.42 -9.53
N SER A 39 -15.45 -9.59 -8.39
CA SER A 39 -14.77 -9.94 -7.14
C SER A 39 -14.25 -11.38 -7.19
N GLN A 40 -13.15 -11.65 -6.48
CA GLN A 40 -12.59 -13.00 -6.33
C GLN A 40 -13.31 -13.82 -5.26
N ALA A 41 -14.34 -13.25 -4.63
CA ALA A 41 -15.11 -13.90 -3.58
C ALA A 41 -15.81 -15.18 -4.07
N LYS A 42 -15.96 -16.13 -3.15
CA LYS A 42 -16.72 -17.36 -3.34
C LYS A 42 -17.57 -17.65 -2.12
N PHE A 43 -18.57 -18.50 -2.29
CA PHE A 43 -19.42 -19.02 -1.22
C PHE A 43 -19.20 -20.53 -1.11
N GLU A 44 -19.24 -21.09 0.10
CA GLU A 44 -19.08 -22.55 0.30
C GLU A 44 -20.26 -23.36 -0.26
N GLY A 45 -21.45 -22.76 -0.34
CA GLY A 45 -22.62 -23.36 -0.97
C GLY A 45 -22.90 -22.80 -2.36
N ASP A 46 -24.09 -23.11 -2.87
CA ASP A 46 -24.57 -22.61 -4.15
C ASP A 46 -25.44 -21.35 -3.98
N GLY A 47 -25.38 -20.44 -4.94
CA GLY A 47 -26.33 -19.33 -5.08
C GLY A 47 -26.08 -18.15 -4.14
N PHE A 48 -27.09 -17.76 -3.36
CA PHE A 48 -27.07 -16.54 -2.54
C PHE A 48 -27.49 -16.84 -1.10
N VAL A 49 -27.05 -15.99 -0.18
CA VAL A 49 -27.37 -16.07 1.24
C VAL A 49 -28.39 -14.99 1.58
N SER A 50 -29.38 -15.32 2.43
CA SER A 50 -30.30 -14.29 2.92
C SER A 50 -29.52 -13.22 3.70
N PRO A 51 -29.76 -11.92 3.49
CA PRO A 51 -29.15 -10.88 4.32
C PRO A 51 -29.41 -11.07 5.82
N THR A 52 -30.52 -11.71 6.18
CA THR A 52 -30.90 -11.98 7.58
C THR A 52 -30.09 -13.10 8.23
N ASP A 53 -29.39 -13.93 7.46
CA ASP A 53 -28.47 -14.94 8.01
C ASP A 53 -27.26 -14.25 8.66
N PHE A 54 -26.90 -13.04 8.22
CA PHE A 54 -25.90 -12.22 8.87
C PHE A 54 -26.50 -11.52 10.10
N ALA A 55 -26.21 -12.04 11.29
CA ALA A 55 -26.59 -11.36 12.52
C ALA A 55 -26.02 -9.93 12.54
N THR A 56 -26.83 -8.98 13.00
CA THR A 56 -26.44 -7.57 13.02
C THR A 56 -25.31 -7.32 14.01
N ALA A 57 -24.47 -6.31 13.74
CA ALA A 57 -23.41 -5.96 14.67
C ALA A 57 -23.97 -5.48 16.02
N ALA A 58 -25.12 -4.79 16.02
CA ALA A 58 -25.82 -4.37 17.23
C ALA A 58 -26.27 -5.57 18.08
N TRP A 59 -26.66 -6.69 17.45
CA TRP A 59 -26.99 -7.92 18.17
C TRP A 59 -25.74 -8.51 18.86
N CYS A 60 -24.57 -8.47 18.20
CA CYS A 60 -23.28 -8.88 18.79
C CYS A 60 -22.87 -7.99 19.97
N GLY A 61 -23.15 -6.69 19.86
CA GLY A 61 -22.80 -5.68 20.87
C GLY A 61 -23.48 -5.85 22.24
N LYS A 62 -24.48 -6.73 22.37
CA LYS A 62 -25.07 -7.04 23.69
C LYS A 62 -24.11 -7.81 24.61
N CYS A 63 -23.22 -8.61 24.04
CA CYS A 63 -22.16 -9.32 24.78
C CYS A 63 -20.79 -8.68 24.57
N HIS A 64 -20.58 -8.04 23.40
CA HIS A 64 -19.31 -7.45 22.98
C HIS A 64 -19.39 -5.92 22.88
N ALA A 65 -19.83 -5.26 23.94
CA ALA A 65 -20.16 -3.83 23.93
C ALA A 65 -18.96 -2.94 23.57
N ASP A 66 -17.78 -3.24 24.14
CA ASP A 66 -16.55 -2.47 23.88
C ASP A 66 -16.07 -2.65 22.44
N ILE A 67 -16.05 -3.89 21.94
CA ILE A 67 -15.69 -4.20 20.55
C ILE A 67 -16.68 -3.54 19.58
N TYR A 68 -17.98 -3.62 19.86
CA TYR A 68 -19.01 -3.01 19.02
C TYR A 68 -18.86 -1.49 18.92
N LYS A 69 -18.63 -0.81 20.05
CA LYS A 69 -18.39 0.64 20.06
C LYS A 69 -17.18 1.00 19.19
N GLN A 70 -16.07 0.29 19.34
CA GLN A 70 -14.85 0.50 18.55
C GLN A 70 -15.09 0.27 17.05
N TRP A 71 -15.73 -0.85 16.71
CA TRP A 71 -16.03 -1.20 15.32
C TRP A 71 -16.94 -0.17 14.66
N ARG A 72 -17.99 0.32 15.33
CA ARG A 72 -19.00 1.22 14.73
C ARG A 72 -18.39 2.52 14.21
N GLU A 73 -17.35 3.00 14.88
CA GLU A 73 -16.63 4.23 14.51
C GLU A 73 -15.52 3.99 13.48
N SER A 74 -15.17 2.72 13.22
CA SER A 74 -14.08 2.34 12.32
C SER A 74 -14.43 2.49 10.83
N VAL A 75 -13.41 2.47 9.97
CA VAL A 75 -13.62 2.42 8.51
C VAL A 75 -14.38 1.17 8.06
N HIS A 76 -14.26 0.04 8.76
CA HIS A 76 -14.94 -1.21 8.38
C HIS A 76 -16.46 -1.12 8.53
N ALA A 77 -16.98 -0.57 9.63
CA ALA A 77 -18.42 -0.35 9.79
C ALA A 77 -18.98 0.70 8.82
N ASN A 78 -18.10 1.56 8.31
CA ASN A 78 -18.43 2.70 7.47
C ASN A 78 -18.06 2.51 6.01
N SER A 79 -17.57 1.33 5.62
CA SER A 79 -16.95 1.07 4.31
C SER A 79 -17.89 1.28 3.12
N PHE A 80 -19.21 1.25 3.36
CA PHE A 80 -20.21 1.47 2.33
C PHE A 80 -21.00 2.78 2.50
N ARG A 81 -21.41 3.14 3.72
CA ARG A 81 -22.41 4.21 3.95
C ARG A 81 -21.87 5.63 3.88
N GLU A 82 -20.55 5.79 3.90
CA GLU A 82 -19.90 7.10 3.97
C GLU A 82 -19.98 7.85 2.62
N PRO A 83 -20.02 9.20 2.63
CA PRO A 83 -20.30 10.00 1.43
C PRO A 83 -19.20 9.92 0.34
N PHE A 84 -17.95 9.71 0.72
CA PHE A 84 -16.79 9.61 -0.15
C PHE A 84 -16.87 8.37 -1.04
N TYR A 85 -17.10 7.19 -0.46
CA TYR A 85 -17.31 5.94 -1.19
C TYR A 85 -18.62 5.96 -1.97
N THR A 86 -19.74 6.36 -1.34
CA THR A 86 -21.04 6.36 -2.03
C THR A 86 -21.05 7.26 -3.27
N LYS A 87 -20.38 8.42 -3.22
CA LYS A 87 -20.24 9.29 -4.40
C LYS A 87 -19.50 8.59 -5.55
N ASN A 88 -18.41 7.90 -5.25
CA ASN A 88 -17.60 7.16 -6.22
C ASN A 88 -18.34 5.95 -6.79
N VAL A 89 -18.94 5.11 -5.95
CA VAL A 89 -19.68 3.93 -6.41
C VAL A 89 -20.94 4.32 -7.19
N ASN A 90 -21.61 5.43 -6.84
CA ASN A 90 -22.73 5.94 -7.63
C ASN A 90 -22.28 6.41 -9.03
N LEU A 91 -21.07 6.97 -9.15
CA LEU A 91 -20.49 7.29 -10.45
C LEU A 91 -20.20 6.03 -11.27
N LEU A 92 -19.72 4.95 -10.64
CA LEU A 92 -19.58 3.64 -11.30
C LEU A 92 -20.94 3.10 -11.75
N ILE A 93 -21.96 3.13 -10.87
CA ILE A 93 -23.32 2.67 -11.18
C ILE A 93 -23.91 3.44 -12.36
N SER A 94 -23.77 4.77 -12.40
CA SER A 94 -24.30 5.57 -13.50
C SER A 94 -23.53 5.38 -14.81
N THR A 95 -22.26 5.01 -14.74
CA THR A 95 -21.40 4.83 -15.93
C THR A 95 -21.49 3.43 -16.51
N LYS A 96 -21.47 2.38 -15.67
CA LYS A 96 -21.39 0.97 -16.10
C LYS A 96 -22.53 0.09 -15.59
N GLY A 97 -23.20 0.49 -14.51
CA GLY A 97 -24.26 -0.30 -13.87
C GLY A 97 -23.82 -0.98 -12.57
N ILE A 98 -24.80 -1.29 -11.71
CA ILE A 98 -24.57 -1.82 -10.36
C ILE A 98 -23.86 -3.17 -10.33
N GLN A 99 -23.97 -3.99 -11.37
CA GLN A 99 -23.28 -5.27 -11.43
C GLN A 99 -21.74 -5.12 -11.41
N TYR A 100 -21.20 -3.98 -11.87
CA TYR A 100 -19.76 -3.72 -11.81
C TYR A 100 -19.28 -3.41 -10.39
N THR A 101 -20.17 -2.98 -9.48
CA THR A 101 -19.81 -2.72 -8.08
C THR A 101 -19.51 -4.01 -7.33
N ARG A 102 -19.88 -5.19 -7.85
CA ARG A 102 -19.50 -6.50 -7.28
C ARG A 102 -18.00 -6.60 -7.02
N HIS A 103 -17.17 -5.92 -7.84
CA HIS A 103 -15.75 -5.73 -7.59
C HIS A 103 -15.47 -5.12 -6.20
N CYS A 104 -16.04 -3.95 -5.95
CA CYS A 104 -15.85 -3.13 -4.76
C CYS A 104 -16.52 -3.79 -3.55
N GLU A 105 -17.75 -4.29 -3.72
CA GLU A 105 -18.55 -4.85 -2.64
C GLU A 105 -18.01 -6.18 -2.10
N GLY A 106 -17.11 -6.85 -2.84
CA GLY A 106 -16.30 -7.94 -2.28
C GLY A 106 -15.49 -7.53 -1.04
N CYS A 107 -15.18 -6.24 -0.90
CA CYS A 107 -14.47 -5.70 0.26
C CYS A 107 -15.31 -4.67 1.03
N HIS A 108 -16.19 -3.90 0.38
CA HIS A 108 -16.91 -2.78 1.01
C HIS A 108 -18.28 -3.14 1.59
N ASN A 109 -19.02 -4.07 0.97
CA ASN A 109 -20.34 -4.52 1.44
C ASN A 109 -20.57 -5.99 1.05
N PRO A 110 -19.89 -6.95 1.70
CA PRO A 110 -20.01 -8.36 1.33
C PRO A 110 -21.43 -8.90 1.44
N ILE A 111 -22.25 -8.38 2.36
CA ILE A 111 -23.66 -8.80 2.46
C ILE A 111 -24.40 -8.52 1.15
N ALA A 112 -24.22 -7.33 0.56
CA ALA A 112 -24.83 -7.01 -0.73
C ALA A 112 -24.37 -7.95 -1.86
N LEU A 113 -23.09 -8.34 -1.86
CA LEU A 113 -22.52 -9.26 -2.83
C LEU A 113 -23.13 -10.66 -2.72
N PHE A 114 -23.12 -11.23 -1.50
CA PHE A 114 -23.57 -12.60 -1.25
C PHE A 114 -25.08 -12.77 -1.24
N SER A 115 -25.86 -11.69 -1.09
CA SER A 115 -27.31 -11.75 -1.11
C SER A 115 -27.95 -11.55 -2.48
N GLY A 116 -27.16 -11.46 -3.54
CA GLY A 116 -27.64 -11.22 -4.90
C GLY A 116 -28.24 -9.82 -5.10
N ALA A 117 -27.98 -8.89 -4.18
CA ALA A 117 -28.62 -7.58 -4.17
C ALA A 117 -27.92 -6.56 -5.10
N LEU A 118 -26.87 -6.98 -5.82
CA LEU A 118 -26.19 -6.22 -6.87
C LEU A 118 -26.70 -6.61 -8.27
N THR A 119 -28.03 -6.70 -8.37
CA THR A 119 -28.77 -6.97 -9.61
C THR A 119 -29.13 -5.66 -10.29
N GLN A 120 -29.19 -5.66 -11.63
CA GLN A 120 -29.55 -4.48 -12.41
C GLN A 120 -30.90 -3.89 -11.94
N GLY A 121 -30.92 -2.57 -11.71
CA GLY A 121 -32.09 -1.85 -11.21
C GLY A 121 -32.34 -1.99 -9.69
N ALA A 122 -31.51 -2.75 -8.97
CA ALA A 122 -31.62 -2.83 -7.51
C ALA A 122 -31.37 -1.47 -6.87
N LYS A 123 -32.18 -1.17 -5.84
CA LYS A 123 -31.99 0.01 -5.01
C LYS A 123 -30.86 -0.24 -4.00
N VAL A 124 -30.07 0.80 -3.77
CA VAL A 124 -29.12 0.90 -2.64
C VAL A 124 -29.82 1.51 -1.43
N ASN A 125 -29.11 1.61 -0.30
CA ASN A 125 -29.62 2.12 0.98
C ASN A 125 -30.62 1.16 1.66
N ARG A 126 -30.29 -0.13 1.64
CA ARG A 126 -31.00 -1.20 2.35
C ARG A 126 -30.55 -1.24 3.81
N ALA A 127 -31.27 -1.96 4.66
CA ALA A 127 -30.95 -2.04 6.09
C ALA A 127 -29.50 -2.52 6.34
N PHE A 128 -29.02 -3.52 5.59
CA PHE A 128 -27.65 -4.04 5.74
C PHE A 128 -26.56 -3.14 5.12
N ASP A 129 -26.92 -2.15 4.30
CA ASP A 129 -25.95 -1.21 3.72
C ASP A 129 -25.36 -0.26 4.78
N GLN A 130 -25.98 -0.18 5.96
CA GLN A 130 -25.57 0.72 7.04
C GLN A 130 -24.36 0.24 7.85
N ASP A 131 -23.93 -1.02 7.66
CA ASP A 131 -22.94 -1.67 8.52
C ASP A 131 -21.70 -2.16 7.75
N GLY A 132 -21.65 -2.03 6.42
CA GLY A 132 -20.47 -2.34 5.61
C GLY A 132 -19.87 -3.73 5.91
N ILE A 133 -18.63 -3.77 6.37
CA ILE A 133 -17.97 -4.98 6.88
C ILE A 133 -18.37 -5.20 8.35
N THR A 134 -19.35 -6.07 8.59
CA THR A 134 -19.87 -6.38 9.93
C THR A 134 -19.04 -7.43 10.67
N CYS A 135 -19.37 -7.66 11.95
CA CYS A 135 -18.81 -8.76 12.75
C CYS A 135 -19.00 -10.11 12.04
N THR A 136 -20.22 -10.41 11.62
CA THR A 136 -20.57 -11.68 10.96
C THR A 136 -19.98 -11.80 9.57
N VAL A 137 -19.71 -10.71 8.85
CA VAL A 137 -18.97 -10.75 7.59
C VAL A 137 -17.55 -11.29 7.82
N CYS A 138 -16.78 -10.68 8.74
CA CYS A 138 -15.41 -11.14 9.02
C CYS A 138 -15.37 -12.55 9.63
N HIS A 139 -16.24 -12.80 10.61
CA HIS A 139 -16.23 -14.03 11.40
C HIS A 139 -16.94 -15.21 10.71
N SER A 140 -17.57 -15.00 9.54
CA SER A 140 -18.11 -16.09 8.70
C SER A 140 -17.24 -16.40 7.48
N ILE A 141 -16.13 -15.69 7.27
CA ILE A 141 -15.13 -16.14 6.29
C ILE A 141 -14.66 -17.53 6.73
N ALA A 142 -14.81 -18.50 5.84
CA ALA A 142 -14.43 -19.88 6.11
C ALA A 142 -12.98 -20.17 5.72
N LYS A 143 -12.49 -19.52 4.65
CA LYS A 143 -11.14 -19.73 4.13
C LYS A 143 -10.62 -18.51 3.38
N ILE A 144 -9.32 -18.24 3.51
CA ILE A 144 -8.58 -17.36 2.58
C ILE A 144 -8.17 -18.20 1.37
N GLN A 145 -8.59 -17.78 0.16
CA GLN A 145 -8.34 -18.55 -1.05
C GLN A 145 -6.86 -18.47 -1.47
N ASN A 146 -6.34 -17.24 -1.49
CA ASN A 146 -4.97 -16.88 -1.84
C ASN A 146 -4.73 -15.41 -1.47
N THR A 147 -3.57 -14.88 -1.83
CA THR A 147 -3.15 -13.49 -1.57
C THR A 147 -3.28 -12.59 -2.80
N SER A 148 -4.19 -12.88 -3.74
CA SER A 148 -4.37 -12.03 -4.94
C SER A 148 -5.12 -10.72 -4.65
N GLY A 149 -5.86 -10.66 -3.55
CA GLY A 149 -6.69 -9.51 -3.19
C GLY A 149 -8.08 -9.52 -3.81
N THR A 150 -8.75 -8.36 -3.82
CA THR A 150 -10.06 -8.17 -4.45
C THR A 150 -11.12 -9.16 -3.95
N GLY A 151 -11.26 -9.30 -2.64
CA GLY A 151 -12.21 -10.20 -2.00
C GLY A 151 -11.86 -11.68 -2.12
N SER A 152 -10.58 -12.06 -2.18
CA SER A 152 -10.10 -13.45 -2.37
C SER A 152 -10.26 -14.35 -1.14
N TYR A 153 -11.49 -14.43 -0.63
CA TYR A 153 -11.91 -15.30 0.47
C TYR A 153 -13.11 -16.16 0.06
N VAL A 154 -13.37 -17.21 0.82
CA VAL A 154 -14.58 -18.02 0.74
C VAL A 154 -15.45 -17.68 1.94
N MET A 155 -16.65 -17.18 1.70
CA MET A 155 -17.67 -16.94 2.70
C MET A 155 -18.35 -18.26 3.04
N GLY A 156 -18.36 -18.62 4.33
CA GLY A 156 -19.21 -19.68 4.83
C GLY A 156 -20.63 -19.16 5.04
N ARG A 157 -21.60 -20.07 5.18
CA ARG A 157 -22.94 -19.65 5.64
C ARG A 157 -22.82 -19.19 7.09
N PRO A 158 -23.21 -17.95 7.45
CA PRO A 158 -23.05 -17.44 8.79
C PRO A 158 -23.72 -18.34 9.83
N ALA A 159 -22.97 -18.67 10.87
CA ALA A 159 -23.45 -19.41 12.03
C ALA A 159 -22.70 -18.89 13.26
N VAL A 160 -23.45 -18.45 14.27
CA VAL A 160 -22.88 -17.87 15.49
C VAL A 160 -22.55 -18.91 16.55
N ILE A 161 -23.00 -20.16 16.38
CA ILE A 161 -22.73 -21.28 17.28
C ILE A 161 -22.71 -22.60 16.50
N LEU A 162 -22.06 -23.62 17.07
CA LEU A 162 -22.10 -24.99 16.55
C LEU A 162 -23.13 -25.81 17.34
N ASN A 163 -23.70 -26.84 16.72
CA ASN A 163 -24.37 -27.93 17.42
C ASN A 163 -23.34 -28.77 18.20
N GLU A 164 -23.80 -29.63 19.11
CA GLU A 164 -22.93 -30.52 19.91
C GLU A 164 -22.07 -31.45 19.04
N ASP A 165 -22.58 -31.87 17.87
CA ASP A 165 -21.86 -32.68 16.89
C ASP A 165 -20.78 -31.89 16.10
N GLY A 166 -20.65 -30.59 16.37
CA GLY A 166 -19.69 -29.68 15.74
C GLY A 166 -20.13 -29.09 14.40
N THR A 167 -21.35 -29.36 13.92
CA THR A 167 -21.89 -28.76 12.70
C THR A 167 -22.40 -27.33 12.97
N PRO A 168 -22.38 -26.41 11.98
CA PRO A 168 -22.93 -25.07 12.16
C PRO A 168 -24.43 -25.08 12.47
N LYS A 169 -24.86 -24.31 13.49
CA LYS A 169 -26.28 -24.07 13.76
C LYS A 169 -26.74 -22.82 13.01
N TYR A 170 -27.69 -22.99 12.10
CA TYR A 170 -28.28 -21.90 11.31
C TYR A 170 -29.61 -21.42 11.90
N GLY A 171 -29.94 -20.15 11.63
CA GLY A 171 -31.18 -19.53 12.10
C GLY A 171 -30.99 -18.74 13.40
N GLU A 172 -32.10 -18.48 14.10
CA GLU A 172 -32.08 -17.69 15.33
C GLU A 172 -31.44 -18.47 16.49
N VAL A 173 -30.55 -17.78 17.22
CA VAL A 173 -29.85 -18.30 18.40
C VAL A 173 -30.02 -17.28 19.52
N SER A 174 -30.41 -17.76 20.71
CA SER A 174 -30.59 -16.87 21.87
C SER A 174 -29.26 -16.56 22.55
N TYR A 175 -29.20 -15.43 23.29
CA TYR A 175 -28.00 -15.10 24.08
C TYR A 175 -27.72 -16.13 25.17
N ASN A 176 -28.77 -16.65 25.83
CA ASN A 176 -28.61 -17.65 26.89
C ASN A 176 -27.95 -18.92 26.37
N GLU A 177 -28.37 -19.38 25.18
CA GLU A 177 -27.76 -20.55 24.54
C GLU A 177 -26.26 -20.35 24.28
N ILE A 178 -25.85 -19.16 23.84
CA ILE A 178 -24.44 -18.83 23.63
C ILE A 178 -23.65 -18.77 24.94
N LEU A 179 -24.25 -18.20 25.99
CA LEU A 179 -23.63 -18.06 27.30
C LEU A 179 -23.51 -19.41 28.03
N GLU A 180 -24.40 -20.34 27.77
CA GLU A 180 -24.34 -21.72 28.26
C GLU A 180 -23.26 -22.55 27.53
N HIS A 181 -22.98 -22.24 26.26
CA HIS A 181 -22.02 -22.96 25.41
C HIS A 181 -20.96 -22.05 24.73
N PRO A 182 -20.14 -21.31 25.51
CA PRO A 182 -19.18 -20.35 24.96
C PRO A 182 -18.06 -21.01 24.13
N ASP A 183 -17.78 -22.29 24.36
CA ASP A 183 -16.81 -23.06 23.59
C ASP A 183 -17.31 -23.35 22.15
N LEU A 184 -18.59 -23.72 21.99
CA LEU A 184 -19.22 -23.93 20.69
C LEU A 184 -19.32 -22.61 19.92
N HIS A 185 -19.69 -21.52 20.59
CA HIS A 185 -19.70 -20.18 20.01
C HIS A 185 -18.30 -19.76 19.52
N LYS A 186 -17.29 -19.92 20.37
CA LYS A 186 -15.90 -19.57 20.02
C LYS A 186 -15.38 -20.38 18.83
N ARG A 187 -15.69 -21.68 18.75
CA ARG A 187 -15.29 -22.54 17.61
C ARG A 187 -16.00 -22.16 16.30
N ALA A 188 -17.26 -21.72 16.39
CA ALA A 188 -17.97 -21.16 15.23
C ALA A 188 -17.28 -19.89 14.73
N MET A 189 -17.04 -18.94 15.63
CA MET A 189 -16.65 -17.55 15.29
C MET A 189 -15.15 -17.32 15.14
N MET A 190 -14.28 -18.17 15.69
CA MET A 190 -12.82 -17.95 15.67
C MET A 190 -12.11 -19.01 14.85
N LYS A 191 -11.33 -18.56 13.85
CA LYS A 191 -10.47 -19.39 13.00
C LYS A 191 -9.01 -19.01 13.18
N ASP A 192 -8.11 -19.96 12.96
CA ASP A 192 -6.67 -19.74 13.19
C ASP A 192 -6.07 -18.69 12.25
N PHE A 193 -6.56 -18.60 11.01
CA PHE A 193 -6.04 -17.66 10.03
C PHE A 193 -6.31 -16.18 10.38
N TYR A 194 -7.23 -15.86 11.31
CA TYR A 194 -7.43 -14.49 11.78
C TYR A 194 -6.19 -13.89 12.46
N ARG A 195 -5.19 -14.72 12.80
CA ARG A 195 -3.90 -14.31 13.37
C ARG A 195 -2.79 -14.14 12.33
N THR A 196 -3.09 -14.34 11.06
CA THR A 196 -2.14 -14.26 9.95
C THR A 196 -2.32 -12.96 9.16
N ALA A 197 -1.28 -12.48 8.49
CA ALA A 197 -1.40 -11.29 7.64
C ALA A 197 -2.15 -11.59 6.33
N GLU A 198 -2.14 -12.85 5.90
CA GLU A 198 -2.88 -13.37 4.74
C GLU A 198 -4.38 -13.08 4.84
N PHE A 199 -4.95 -13.07 6.05
CA PHE A 199 -6.34 -12.67 6.28
C PHE A 199 -6.65 -11.28 5.70
N PHE A 200 -5.78 -10.30 5.95
CA PHE A 200 -5.97 -8.94 5.45
C PHE A 200 -5.71 -8.85 3.94
N SER A 201 -4.85 -9.71 3.38
CA SER A 201 -4.53 -9.68 1.96
C SER A 201 -5.75 -9.85 1.06
N ALA A 202 -6.83 -10.47 1.55
CA ALA A 202 -8.05 -10.66 0.78
C ALA A 202 -8.72 -9.33 0.38
N CYS A 203 -8.59 -8.28 1.20
CA CYS A 203 -9.18 -6.95 0.95
C CYS A 203 -8.12 -5.83 0.84
N HIS A 204 -7.00 -5.93 1.56
CA HIS A 204 -5.87 -4.98 1.57
C HIS A 204 -4.81 -5.31 0.51
N LYS A 205 -5.28 -5.89 -0.60
CA LYS A 205 -4.60 -5.97 -1.89
C LYS A 205 -5.72 -5.94 -2.92
N ALA A 206 -5.54 -5.19 -3.99
CA ALA A 206 -6.58 -5.08 -5.02
C ALA A 206 -5.96 -4.92 -6.40
N ALA A 207 -6.69 -5.40 -7.39
CA ALA A 207 -6.37 -5.22 -8.79
C ALA A 207 -7.61 -4.82 -9.57
N VAL A 208 -7.43 -4.04 -10.62
CA VAL A 208 -8.48 -3.68 -11.57
C VAL A 208 -8.47 -4.71 -12.68
N PRO A 209 -9.47 -5.61 -12.77
CA PRO A 209 -9.49 -6.62 -13.81
C PRO A 209 -9.99 -6.02 -15.13
N ARG A 210 -9.68 -6.69 -16.26
CA ARG A 210 -10.13 -6.28 -17.59
C ARG A 210 -11.66 -6.09 -17.68
N GLN A 211 -12.42 -6.92 -16.97
CA GLN A 211 -13.88 -6.82 -16.90
C GLN A 211 -14.36 -5.48 -16.31
N LEU A 212 -13.51 -4.78 -15.55
CA LEU A 212 -13.85 -3.51 -14.91
C LEU A 212 -13.33 -2.30 -15.71
N ASN A 213 -12.12 -2.36 -16.25
CA ASN A 213 -11.51 -1.22 -16.97
C ASN A 213 -11.50 -1.33 -18.50
N ASP A 214 -12.04 -2.42 -19.07
CA ASP A 214 -12.06 -2.72 -20.51
C ASP A 214 -10.68 -2.77 -21.19
N TYR A 215 -9.59 -2.71 -20.41
CA TYR A 215 -8.22 -2.63 -20.89
C TYR A 215 -7.47 -3.93 -20.63
N LYS A 216 -6.97 -4.11 -19.40
CA LYS A 216 -6.21 -5.28 -18.96
C LYS A 216 -6.19 -5.36 -17.45
N TRP A 217 -5.73 -6.48 -16.89
CA TRP A 217 -5.52 -6.56 -15.44
C TRP A 217 -4.40 -5.62 -14.99
N GLN A 218 -4.67 -4.81 -13.97
CA GLN A 218 -3.72 -3.86 -13.41
C GLN A 218 -3.72 -3.91 -11.89
N ARG A 219 -2.54 -3.87 -11.27
CA ARG A 219 -2.45 -3.74 -9.82
C ARG A 219 -2.93 -2.35 -9.39
N ALA A 220 -3.94 -2.31 -8.52
CA ALA A 220 -4.39 -1.06 -7.91
C ALA A 220 -3.45 -0.68 -6.75
N PHE A 221 -3.34 -1.56 -5.76
CA PHE A 221 -2.41 -1.45 -4.62
C PHE A 221 -2.10 -2.83 -4.00
N SER A 222 -0.99 -2.93 -3.28
CA SER A 222 -0.41 -4.20 -2.82
C SER A 222 0.28 -4.09 -1.46
N VAL A 223 -0.37 -3.50 -0.45
CA VAL A 223 0.28 -3.29 0.86
C VAL A 223 0.69 -4.58 1.56
N TYR A 224 -0.03 -5.70 1.34
CA TYR A 224 0.41 -7.01 1.81
C TYR A 224 1.77 -7.41 1.23
N ASP A 225 1.99 -7.18 -0.07
CA ASP A 225 3.23 -7.55 -0.74
C ASP A 225 4.41 -6.69 -0.25
N GLU A 226 4.16 -5.40 0.01
CA GLU A 226 5.12 -4.48 0.60
C GLU A 226 5.49 -4.90 2.03
N TRP A 227 4.51 -5.23 2.85
CA TRP A 227 4.72 -5.78 4.20
C TRP A 227 5.52 -7.07 4.16
N GLN A 228 5.16 -8.00 3.27
CA GLN A 228 5.80 -9.30 3.13
C GLN A 228 7.30 -9.18 2.80
N GLN A 229 7.67 -8.20 1.99
CA GLN A 229 9.07 -7.92 1.65
C GLN A 229 9.79 -7.07 2.70
N SER A 230 9.06 -6.38 3.57
CA SER A 230 9.63 -5.53 4.61
C SER A 230 10.30 -6.33 5.74
N SER A 231 11.05 -5.63 6.58
CA SER A 231 11.69 -6.25 7.75
C SER A 231 10.70 -6.62 8.85
N TRP A 232 9.46 -6.14 8.79
CA TRP A 232 8.41 -6.44 9.76
C TRP A 232 7.88 -7.87 9.62
N ALA A 233 7.82 -8.40 8.39
CA ALA A 233 7.39 -9.78 8.16
C ALA A 233 8.50 -10.80 8.47
N LYS A 234 9.77 -10.38 8.44
CA LYS A 234 10.97 -11.24 8.50
C LYS A 234 10.96 -12.37 7.46
N GLN A 235 10.28 -12.20 6.34
CA GLN A 235 10.23 -13.15 5.22
C GLN A 235 11.25 -12.85 4.12
N SER A 236 12.00 -11.74 4.26
CA SER A 236 13.03 -11.29 3.33
C SER A 236 14.28 -10.83 4.10
N PRO A 237 15.50 -11.20 3.67
CA PRO A 237 16.74 -10.65 4.19
C PRO A 237 17.14 -9.32 3.54
N LEU A 238 16.42 -8.89 2.50
CA LEU A 238 16.81 -7.76 1.64
C LEU A 238 16.63 -6.34 2.21
N PRO A 239 15.73 -6.07 3.19
CA PRO A 239 15.58 -4.73 3.75
C PRO A 239 16.90 -4.15 4.31
N PHE A 240 17.06 -2.83 4.20
CA PHE A 240 18.22 -2.11 4.74
C PHE A 240 18.31 -2.17 6.27
N TYR A 241 17.16 -2.24 6.94
CA TYR A 241 17.06 -2.31 8.40
C TYR A 241 16.32 -3.58 8.81
N LYS A 242 16.87 -4.32 9.79
CA LYS A 242 16.29 -5.59 10.29
C LYS A 242 15.53 -5.36 11.61
N LYS A 243 14.30 -5.87 11.73
CA LYS A 243 13.52 -5.88 12.99
C LYS A 243 13.81 -7.15 13.79
N ALA A 244 13.77 -7.04 15.12
CA ALA A 244 14.02 -8.16 16.02
C ALA A 244 12.91 -9.23 15.96
N SER A 245 11.65 -8.79 15.94
CA SER A 245 10.46 -9.64 15.96
C SER A 245 9.59 -9.48 14.71
N VAL A 246 8.76 -10.48 14.44
CA VAL A 246 7.70 -10.38 13.43
C VAL A 246 6.61 -9.45 13.95
N SER A 247 6.10 -8.59 13.07
CA SER A 247 4.89 -7.80 13.29
C SER A 247 3.93 -8.06 12.14
N THR A 248 2.73 -8.51 12.46
CA THR A 248 1.65 -8.68 11.49
C THR A 248 0.78 -7.42 11.42
N CYS A 249 -0.14 -7.35 10.47
CA CYS A 249 -1.13 -6.26 10.37
C CYS A 249 -1.87 -6.05 11.71
N GLN A 250 -2.24 -7.14 12.38
CA GLN A 250 -2.92 -7.12 13.69
C GLN A 250 -2.06 -6.50 14.79
N THR A 251 -0.74 -6.77 14.80
CA THR A 251 0.13 -6.25 15.87
C THR A 251 0.19 -4.72 15.91
N CYS A 252 -0.06 -4.07 14.77
CA CYS A 252 -0.13 -2.61 14.67
C CYS A 252 -1.58 -2.11 14.73
N HIS A 253 -2.51 -2.71 13.98
CA HIS A 253 -3.86 -2.17 13.79
C HIS A 253 -4.95 -2.78 14.69
N MET A 254 -4.63 -3.84 15.44
CA MET A 254 -5.56 -4.53 16.34
C MET A 254 -4.89 -4.79 17.70
N GLN A 255 -4.35 -3.74 18.31
CA GLN A 255 -3.64 -3.83 19.60
C GLN A 255 -4.58 -4.22 20.75
N ALA A 256 -4.05 -4.86 21.79
CA ALA A 256 -4.82 -5.15 22.99
C ALA A 256 -5.09 -3.86 23.77
N VAL A 257 -6.36 -3.55 23.99
CA VAL A 257 -6.84 -2.34 24.68
C VAL A 257 -7.72 -2.73 25.87
N ALA A 258 -7.85 -1.83 26.84
CA ALA A 258 -8.71 -2.05 27.99
C ALA A 258 -10.17 -2.24 27.55
N ALA A 259 -10.89 -3.09 28.29
CA ALA A 259 -12.32 -3.32 28.14
C ALA A 259 -12.93 -3.44 29.55
N ASP A 260 -14.14 -2.93 29.69
CA ASP A 260 -14.82 -2.88 30.99
C ASP A 260 -15.81 -4.04 31.13
N ASN A 261 -16.73 -4.19 30.17
CA ASN A 261 -17.90 -5.06 30.28
C ASN A 261 -18.06 -6.01 29.07
N ASP A 262 -16.97 -6.32 28.37
CA ASP A 262 -16.99 -7.25 27.24
C ASP A 262 -16.74 -8.70 27.69
N VAL A 263 -17.65 -9.62 27.34
CA VAL A 263 -17.51 -11.04 27.72
C VAL A 263 -16.30 -11.71 27.07
N ALA A 264 -15.74 -11.13 25.99
CA ALA A 264 -14.52 -11.61 25.36
C ALA A 264 -13.24 -11.11 26.04
N ALA A 265 -13.34 -10.23 27.04
CA ALA A 265 -12.19 -9.65 27.69
C ALA A 265 -11.33 -10.71 28.39
N LYS A 266 -10.02 -10.67 28.15
CA LYS A 266 -9.03 -11.51 28.81
C LYS A 266 -8.10 -10.61 29.61
N SER A 267 -8.07 -10.81 30.92
CA SER A 267 -7.30 -9.96 31.84
C SER A 267 -7.65 -8.47 31.67
N GLY A 268 -8.95 -8.16 31.52
CA GLY A 268 -9.46 -6.80 31.35
C GLY A 268 -9.14 -6.16 29.99
N LYS A 269 -8.78 -6.94 28.97
CA LYS A 269 -8.45 -6.42 27.64
C LYS A 269 -9.15 -7.17 26.51
N VAL A 270 -9.47 -6.44 25.45
CA VAL A 270 -9.91 -6.97 24.15
C VAL A 270 -8.95 -6.57 23.05
N VAL A 271 -8.99 -7.28 21.93
CA VAL A 271 -8.30 -6.88 20.70
C VAL A 271 -9.05 -5.70 20.09
N SER A 272 -8.34 -4.62 19.76
CA SER A 272 -8.98 -3.42 19.22
C SER A 272 -9.62 -3.68 17.86
N HIS A 273 -10.84 -3.21 17.69
CA HIS A 273 -11.59 -3.19 16.42
C HIS A 273 -11.76 -1.75 15.91
N ARG A 274 -10.82 -0.86 16.23
CA ARG A 274 -10.78 0.50 15.69
C ARG A 274 -10.08 0.58 14.34
N TRP A 275 -9.08 -0.27 14.11
CA TRP A 275 -8.15 -0.20 12.97
C TRP A 275 -7.65 1.25 12.72
N ALA A 276 -7.30 1.94 13.81
CA ALA A 276 -6.81 3.31 13.74
C ALA A 276 -5.53 3.35 12.88
N ALA A 277 -5.57 4.16 11.83
CA ALA A 277 -4.52 4.25 10.82
C ALA A 277 -4.64 5.61 10.11
N ALA A 278 -4.92 5.65 8.81
CA ALA A 278 -4.82 6.85 8.00
C ALA A 278 -6.17 7.54 7.69
N ASN A 279 -7.31 7.03 8.17
CA ASN A 279 -8.61 7.61 7.81
C ASN A 279 -9.07 8.66 8.83
N THR A 280 -8.78 9.94 8.55
CA THR A 280 -9.29 11.09 9.31
C THR A 280 -10.64 11.60 8.81
N ALA A 281 -11.09 11.16 7.63
CA ALA A 281 -12.28 11.72 6.99
C ALA A 281 -13.59 11.19 7.58
N ILE A 282 -13.68 9.88 7.81
CA ILE A 282 -14.87 9.25 8.41
C ILE A 282 -15.13 9.76 9.84
N PRO A 283 -14.15 9.75 10.75
CA PRO A 283 -14.38 10.25 12.11
C PRO A 283 -14.73 11.74 12.15
N GLU A 284 -14.11 12.57 11.29
CA GLU A 284 -14.50 13.98 11.15
C GLU A 284 -15.95 14.13 10.67
N TYR A 285 -16.32 13.44 9.59
CA TYR A 285 -17.65 13.56 8.98
C TYR A 285 -18.79 13.20 9.95
N TYR A 286 -18.61 12.12 10.73
CA TYR A 286 -19.63 11.64 11.67
C TYR A 286 -19.45 12.17 13.11
N GLY A 287 -18.38 12.91 13.40
CA GLY A 287 -18.08 13.40 14.76
C GLY A 287 -17.61 12.33 15.75
N TYR A 288 -16.94 11.27 15.28
CA TYR A 288 -16.39 10.20 16.13
C TYR A 288 -15.08 10.60 16.81
N LYS A 289 -15.21 11.35 17.91
CA LYS A 289 -14.07 11.92 18.64
C LYS A 289 -13.07 10.88 19.15
N ASP A 290 -13.54 9.76 19.71
CA ASP A 290 -12.66 8.71 20.22
C ASP A 290 -11.84 8.08 19.08
N GLN A 291 -12.48 7.79 17.94
CA GLN A 291 -11.80 7.30 16.76
C GLN A 291 -10.83 8.33 16.15
N GLN A 292 -11.23 9.60 16.08
CA GLN A 292 -10.36 10.69 15.60
C GLN A 292 -9.07 10.76 16.44
N ALA A 293 -9.19 10.71 17.77
CA ALA A 293 -8.05 10.75 18.67
C ALA A 293 -7.09 9.56 18.47
N GLU A 294 -7.62 8.34 18.33
CA GLU A 294 -6.77 7.16 18.09
C GLU A 294 -6.13 7.18 16.69
N VAL A 295 -6.82 7.69 15.66
CA VAL A 295 -6.26 7.89 14.31
C VAL A 295 -5.11 8.91 14.35
N GLU A 296 -5.32 10.07 14.97
CA GLU A 296 -4.27 11.08 15.09
C GLU A 296 -3.06 10.59 15.90
N LYS A 297 -3.31 9.90 17.01
CA LYS A 297 -2.26 9.27 17.81
C LYS A 297 -1.45 8.27 16.97
N SER A 298 -2.11 7.48 16.13
CA SER A 298 -1.45 6.52 15.24
C SER A 298 -0.60 7.21 14.17
N LEU A 299 -1.10 8.30 13.57
CA LEU A 299 -0.39 9.05 12.54
C LEU A 299 0.80 9.85 13.10
N LYS A 300 0.71 10.33 14.36
CA LYS A 300 1.76 11.05 15.07
C LYS A 300 2.79 10.12 15.75
N ALA A 301 2.70 8.81 15.55
CA ALA A 301 3.50 7.82 16.26
C ALA A 301 4.93 7.65 15.69
N ASP A 302 5.80 8.66 15.82
CA ASP A 302 7.24 8.63 15.42
C ASP A 302 7.54 7.76 14.17
N LEU A 303 6.73 7.95 13.11
CA LEU A 303 6.72 7.06 11.95
C LEU A 303 7.79 7.46 10.92
N ILE A 304 8.02 8.76 10.82
CA ILE A 304 8.86 9.40 9.80
C ILE A 304 10.01 10.12 10.48
N ASN A 305 11.22 9.91 9.98
CA ASN A 305 12.38 10.69 10.40
C ASN A 305 12.65 11.79 9.38
N ILE A 306 12.89 13.01 9.87
CA ILE A 306 13.36 14.16 9.10
C ILE A 306 14.82 14.42 9.47
N ASP A 307 15.70 14.55 8.48
CA ASP A 307 17.09 14.92 8.69
C ASP A 307 17.54 16.00 7.71
N PHE A 308 17.92 17.16 8.23
CA PHE A 308 18.66 18.16 7.46
C PHE A 308 20.09 17.66 7.28
N PHE A 309 20.31 16.98 6.17
CA PHE A 309 21.53 16.20 5.99
C PHE A 309 22.64 17.00 5.33
N ALA A 310 22.36 17.65 4.20
CA ALA A 310 23.37 18.34 3.41
C ALA A 310 22.93 19.72 2.90
N LEU A 311 23.88 20.65 2.81
CA LEU A 311 23.68 22.00 2.30
C LEU A 311 24.70 22.27 1.19
N GLU A 312 24.25 22.91 0.12
CA GLU A 312 25.03 23.16 -1.09
C GLU A 312 24.88 24.64 -1.49
N PRO A 313 25.84 25.51 -1.12
CA PRO A 313 25.90 26.88 -1.62
C PRO A 313 26.29 26.88 -3.10
N GLU A 314 25.73 27.80 -3.89
CA GLU A 314 25.90 27.88 -5.35
C GLU A 314 27.37 27.89 -5.80
N ASN A 315 28.24 28.54 -5.02
CA ASN A 315 29.68 28.64 -5.31
C ASN A 315 30.55 27.77 -4.37
N GLY A 316 29.92 26.83 -3.66
CA GLY A 316 30.55 25.95 -2.67
C GLY A 316 30.55 24.48 -3.07
N GLY A 317 31.02 23.63 -2.16
CA GLY A 317 30.88 22.18 -2.24
C GLY A 317 29.77 21.64 -1.34
N LEU A 318 29.55 20.33 -1.37
CA LEU A 318 28.62 19.64 -0.48
C LEU A 318 29.08 19.74 0.98
N ILE A 319 28.22 20.29 1.85
CA ILE A 319 28.44 20.35 3.30
C ILE A 319 27.57 19.28 3.96
N ALA A 320 28.19 18.18 4.42
CA ALA A 320 27.46 17.05 5.01
C ALA A 320 28.29 16.27 6.06
N PRO A 321 27.70 15.84 7.19
CA PRO A 321 26.40 16.28 7.71
C PRO A 321 26.47 17.75 8.14
N ILE A 322 25.50 18.59 7.77
CA ILE A 322 25.58 20.06 7.94
C ILE A 322 25.95 20.45 9.38
N ALA A 323 25.29 19.83 10.37
CA ALA A 323 25.45 20.15 11.78
C ALA A 323 26.85 19.85 12.37
N GLN A 324 27.73 19.21 11.62
CA GLN A 324 29.07 18.79 12.03
C GLN A 324 30.20 19.52 11.30
N GLN A 325 29.88 20.43 10.38
CA GLN A 325 30.86 21.11 9.54
C GLN A 325 31.00 22.59 9.90
N ASN A 326 32.17 23.16 9.64
CA ASN A 326 32.35 24.61 9.59
C ASN A 326 32.08 25.09 8.16
N TYR A 327 31.30 26.14 8.00
CA TYR A 327 31.00 26.71 6.67
C TYR A 327 30.53 28.16 6.79
N ASP A 328 30.69 28.92 5.71
CA ASP A 328 30.25 30.31 5.62
C ASP A 328 29.08 30.44 4.64
N LEU A 329 28.07 31.24 4.99
CA LEU A 329 26.98 31.62 4.10
C LEU A 329 27.00 33.12 3.86
N LYS A 330 26.83 33.58 2.61
CA LYS A 330 26.90 35.01 2.27
C LYS A 330 25.51 35.59 1.99
N PRO A 331 25.27 36.86 2.34
CA PRO A 331 24.09 37.57 1.84
C PRO A 331 24.04 37.54 0.31
N GLY A 332 22.86 37.30 -0.26
CA GLY A 332 22.67 37.20 -1.71
C GLY A 332 23.06 35.86 -2.33
N GLU A 333 23.64 34.93 -1.57
CA GLU A 333 24.02 33.60 -2.05
C GLU A 333 22.78 32.70 -2.19
N THR A 334 22.75 31.89 -3.25
CA THR A 334 21.77 30.83 -3.43
C THR A 334 22.24 29.56 -2.73
N VAL A 335 21.36 28.92 -1.96
CA VAL A 335 21.68 27.72 -1.19
C VAL A 335 20.62 26.66 -1.41
N THR A 336 21.07 25.42 -1.61
CA THR A 336 20.21 24.23 -1.70
C THR A 336 20.34 23.41 -0.43
N VAL A 337 19.21 23.06 0.18
CA VAL A 337 19.11 22.23 1.38
C VAL A 337 18.55 20.88 0.98
N ASN A 338 19.27 19.82 1.33
CA ASN A 338 18.85 18.44 1.13
C ASN A 338 18.26 17.89 2.44
N VAL A 339 16.96 17.63 2.42
CA VAL A 339 16.22 17.06 3.54
C VAL A 339 15.95 15.58 3.27
N VAL A 340 16.43 14.72 4.16
CA VAL A 340 16.22 13.28 4.08
C VAL A 340 14.98 12.90 4.87
N LEU A 341 14.07 12.20 4.21
CA LEU A 341 12.80 11.74 4.77
C LEU A 341 12.79 10.22 4.77
N GLN A 342 12.67 9.61 5.95
CA GLN A 342 12.72 8.15 6.08
C GLN A 342 11.40 7.60 6.59
N ASN A 343 10.88 6.58 5.92
CA ASN A 343 9.83 5.72 6.46
C ASN A 343 10.45 4.67 7.39
N LYS A 344 10.50 4.95 8.70
CA LYS A 344 11.09 4.04 9.71
C LYS A 344 10.05 3.22 10.47
N GLY A 345 8.82 3.73 10.55
CA GLY A 345 7.77 3.19 11.42
C GLY A 345 6.65 2.43 10.70
N ILE A 346 6.60 2.43 9.37
CA ILE A 346 5.48 1.86 8.61
C ILE A 346 5.92 0.57 7.91
N GLY A 347 5.11 -0.48 8.04
CA GLY A 347 5.36 -1.80 7.43
C GLY A 347 5.07 -1.88 5.93
N HIS A 348 4.49 -0.83 5.35
CA HIS A 348 4.20 -0.64 3.93
C HIS A 348 4.56 0.81 3.53
N SER A 349 4.28 1.21 2.29
CA SER A 349 4.64 2.55 1.81
C SER A 349 3.97 3.69 2.60
N LEU A 350 4.62 4.86 2.61
CA LEU A 350 4.00 6.17 2.80
C LEU A 350 3.96 6.88 1.43
N VAL A 351 2.82 7.34 0.91
CA VAL A 351 1.44 7.21 1.39
C VAL A 351 0.95 5.75 1.24
N PRO A 352 0.10 5.22 2.15
CA PRO A 352 -0.47 3.86 2.01
C PRO A 352 -1.39 3.76 0.77
N GLU A 353 -2.12 2.64 0.62
CA GLU A 353 -3.18 2.35 -0.36
C GLU A 353 -3.88 3.57 -1.03
N GLN A 354 -4.48 3.43 -2.22
CA GLN A 354 -5.37 4.47 -2.79
C GLN A 354 -4.68 5.87 -2.91
N ARG A 355 -3.42 5.84 -3.34
CA ARG A 355 -2.46 6.97 -3.41
C ARG A 355 -2.83 8.06 -4.41
N ASP A 356 -3.81 7.81 -5.26
CA ASP A 356 -4.23 8.70 -6.34
C ASP A 356 -5.10 9.86 -5.87
N PHE A 357 -5.59 9.83 -4.63
CA PHE A 357 -6.43 10.89 -4.07
C PHE A 357 -6.17 11.16 -2.59
N TYR A 358 -5.25 10.45 -1.94
CA TYR A 358 -4.67 10.89 -0.67
C TYR A 358 -3.60 11.95 -0.91
N GLU A 359 -3.26 12.72 0.12
CA GLU A 359 -2.21 13.73 0.03
C GLU A 359 -1.30 13.70 1.25
N SER A 360 -0.01 13.52 1.00
CA SER A 360 1.05 13.81 1.97
C SER A 360 2.10 14.65 1.27
N TRP A 361 2.62 15.65 1.95
CA TRP A 361 3.58 16.57 1.36
C TRP A 361 4.52 17.13 2.42
N VAL A 362 5.61 17.70 1.93
CA VAL A 362 6.62 18.37 2.72
C VAL A 362 6.40 19.86 2.58
N GLU A 363 6.11 20.50 3.70
CA GLU A 363 6.19 21.95 3.82
C GLU A 363 7.62 22.29 4.29
N PHE A 364 8.28 23.20 3.57
CA PHE A 364 9.59 23.71 3.93
C PHE A 364 9.57 25.23 3.95
N THR A 365 9.96 25.79 5.08
CA THR A 365 10.03 27.24 5.28
C THR A 365 11.39 27.67 5.77
N VAL A 366 11.78 28.88 5.36
CA VAL A 366 12.95 29.60 5.88
C VAL A 366 12.47 30.94 6.40
N THR A 367 12.76 31.25 7.65
CA THR A 367 12.45 32.55 8.27
C THR A 367 13.70 33.22 8.82
N ASP A 368 13.71 34.54 8.87
CA ASP A 368 14.75 35.31 9.58
C ASP A 368 14.46 35.42 11.10
N GLU A 369 15.30 36.15 11.83
CA GLU A 369 15.18 36.36 13.28
C GLU A 369 13.92 37.16 13.69
N GLN A 370 13.25 37.82 12.74
CA GLN A 370 11.99 38.52 12.96
C GLN A 370 10.77 37.67 12.52
N ASP A 371 10.98 36.37 12.31
CA ASP A 371 9.99 35.42 11.79
C ASP A 371 9.44 35.80 10.40
N LYS A 372 10.15 36.64 9.64
CA LYS A 372 9.75 36.98 8.27
C LYS A 372 10.16 35.86 7.32
N THR A 373 9.21 35.42 6.50
CA THR A 373 9.44 34.39 5.47
C THR A 373 10.44 34.85 4.43
N VAL A 374 11.50 34.07 4.27
CA VAL A 374 12.51 34.14 3.20
C VAL A 374 12.18 33.18 2.07
N PHE A 375 11.68 31.99 2.41
CA PHE A 375 11.28 30.95 1.47
C PHE A 375 10.12 30.14 2.04
N GLU A 376 9.22 29.71 1.16
CA GLU A 376 8.14 28.79 1.49
C GLU A 376 7.86 27.87 0.30
N SER A 377 7.65 26.58 0.59
CA SER A 377 7.14 25.58 -0.36
C SER A 377 6.18 24.65 0.37
N GLY A 378 5.14 24.17 -0.31
CA GLY A 378 4.15 23.27 0.28
C GLY A 378 3.05 23.98 1.08
N ALA A 379 2.86 25.28 0.85
CA ALA A 379 1.74 26.03 1.40
C ALA A 379 0.40 25.59 0.77
N LEU A 380 -0.68 25.85 1.49
CA LEU A 380 -2.04 25.71 0.98
C LEU A 380 -2.57 27.08 0.58
N ASP A 381 -3.26 27.16 -0.56
CA ASP A 381 -4.03 28.36 -0.89
C ASP A 381 -5.24 28.54 0.06
N PRO A 382 -5.91 29.70 0.05
CA PRO A 382 -7.12 29.91 0.87
C PRO A 382 -8.25 28.90 0.60
N ASN A 383 -8.23 28.28 -0.57
CA ASN A 383 -9.16 27.25 -0.99
C ASN A 383 -8.77 25.83 -0.51
N GLY A 384 -7.64 25.68 0.19
CA GLY A 384 -7.12 24.42 0.71
C GLY A 384 -6.39 23.56 -0.34
N TYR A 385 -6.14 24.09 -1.53
CA TYR A 385 -5.37 23.41 -2.58
C TYR A 385 -3.88 23.52 -2.28
N LEU A 386 -3.18 22.40 -2.44
CA LEU A 386 -1.75 22.34 -2.24
C LEU A 386 -1.03 23.06 -3.39
N ASP A 387 0.00 23.83 -3.04
CA ASP A 387 1.00 24.35 -3.98
C ASP A 387 1.38 23.27 -5.02
N PRO A 388 1.14 23.51 -6.32
CA PRO A 388 1.45 22.54 -7.38
C PRO A 388 2.92 22.16 -7.48
N SER A 389 3.82 22.98 -6.92
CA SER A 389 5.26 22.75 -6.87
C SER A 389 5.73 22.10 -5.56
N ALA A 390 4.82 21.79 -4.63
CA ALA A 390 5.14 21.15 -3.36
C ALA A 390 5.77 19.77 -3.56
N HIS A 391 6.73 19.44 -2.71
CA HIS A 391 7.23 18.07 -2.62
C HIS A 391 6.15 17.17 -2.04
N SER A 392 5.51 16.35 -2.87
CA SER A 392 4.31 15.58 -2.50
C SER A 392 4.44 14.10 -2.80
N TYR A 393 4.04 13.25 -1.86
CA TYR A 393 4.03 11.80 -1.99
C TYR A 393 2.70 11.33 -2.55
N THR A 394 2.72 10.79 -3.76
CA THR A 394 1.50 10.56 -4.51
C THR A 394 1.61 9.58 -5.66
N ASN A 395 0.46 9.21 -6.21
CA ASN A 395 0.35 8.50 -7.48
C ASN A 395 -0.44 9.35 -8.50
N ARG A 396 -0.04 9.32 -9.77
CA ARG A 396 -0.75 9.93 -10.90
C ARG A 396 -1.28 8.84 -11.83
N ILE A 397 -2.55 8.47 -11.63
CA ILE A 397 -3.25 7.50 -12.49
C ILE A 397 -3.95 8.25 -13.63
N LEU A 398 -3.81 7.75 -14.85
CA LEU A 398 -4.41 8.33 -16.04
C LEU A 398 -5.49 7.42 -16.64
N GLY A 399 -6.50 8.06 -17.22
CA GLY A 399 -7.45 7.41 -18.12
C GLY A 399 -6.86 7.13 -19.50
N GLU A 400 -7.61 6.43 -20.34
CA GLU A 400 -7.23 6.16 -21.75
C GLU A 400 -7.00 7.45 -22.55
N ASP A 401 -7.67 8.54 -22.18
CA ASP A 401 -7.50 9.87 -22.80
C ASP A 401 -6.24 10.62 -22.32
N GLY A 402 -5.42 10.00 -21.46
CA GLY A 402 -4.20 10.57 -20.90
C GLY A 402 -4.42 11.60 -19.81
N LYS A 403 -5.66 11.82 -19.36
CA LYS A 403 -5.96 12.76 -18.28
C LYS A 403 -5.84 12.10 -16.92
N PHE A 404 -5.44 12.88 -15.94
CA PHE A 404 -5.38 12.46 -14.54
C PHE A 404 -6.80 12.18 -14.01
N LEU A 405 -6.97 11.00 -13.38
CA LEU A 405 -8.22 10.58 -12.75
C LEU A 405 -8.31 11.14 -11.33
N ASP A 406 -8.82 12.36 -11.19
CA ASP A 406 -8.89 13.10 -9.91
C ASP A 406 -10.04 12.66 -8.98
N ARG A 407 -10.95 11.81 -9.46
CA ARG A 407 -12.15 11.33 -8.74
C ARG A 407 -12.07 9.88 -8.30
N HIS A 408 -10.88 9.29 -8.31
CA HIS A 408 -10.67 7.87 -7.99
C HIS A 408 -11.50 6.92 -8.87
N GLN A 409 -11.56 7.18 -10.18
CA GLN A 409 -12.32 6.37 -11.13
C GLN A 409 -11.57 5.08 -11.44
N VAL A 410 -11.53 4.14 -10.50
CA VAL A 410 -10.73 2.90 -10.60
C VAL A 410 -11.01 2.13 -11.90
N TRP A 411 -12.26 2.11 -12.34
CA TRP A 411 -12.70 1.46 -13.59
C TRP A 411 -12.29 2.20 -14.87
N ALA A 412 -11.70 3.38 -14.78
CA ALA A 412 -11.14 4.12 -15.91
C ALA A 412 -9.60 4.05 -15.93
N THR A 413 -8.98 3.34 -14.99
CA THR A 413 -7.52 3.23 -14.89
C THR A 413 -6.94 2.61 -16.16
N HIS A 414 -5.99 3.32 -16.77
CA HIS A 414 -5.24 2.87 -17.95
C HIS A 414 -3.73 2.95 -17.73
N SER A 415 -3.22 4.08 -17.26
CA SER A 415 -1.78 4.32 -17.07
C SER A 415 -1.44 4.79 -15.66
N ARG A 416 -0.21 4.50 -15.22
CA ARG A 416 0.39 5.06 -14.01
C ARG A 416 1.58 5.91 -14.43
N ALA A 417 1.44 7.23 -14.30
CA ALA A 417 2.48 8.17 -14.72
C ALA A 417 3.56 8.41 -13.66
N LEU A 418 3.21 8.35 -12.38
CA LEU A 418 4.12 8.62 -11.28
C LEU A 418 3.71 7.83 -10.04
N ASP A 419 4.68 7.28 -9.31
CA ASP A 419 4.54 6.82 -7.92
C ASP A 419 5.86 7.11 -7.21
N ASN A 420 5.87 8.08 -6.30
CA ASN A 420 7.07 8.50 -5.56
C ASN A 420 6.97 8.16 -4.07
N THR A 421 6.19 7.15 -3.69
CA THR A 421 6.04 6.76 -2.29
C THR A 421 7.31 6.18 -1.66
N ILE A 422 7.47 6.37 -0.35
CA ILE A 422 8.60 5.85 0.43
C ILE A 422 8.27 4.47 0.97
N LEU A 423 8.96 3.44 0.45
CA LEU A 423 8.83 2.06 0.91
C LEU A 423 9.34 1.85 2.36
N PRO A 424 8.93 0.77 3.03
CA PRO A 424 9.37 0.45 4.39
C PRO A 424 10.89 0.44 4.56
N GLY A 425 11.39 1.20 5.53
CA GLY A 425 12.82 1.28 5.82
C GLY A 425 13.66 1.98 4.75
N ARG A 426 13.02 2.64 3.77
CA ARG A 426 13.71 3.45 2.76
C ARG A 426 13.63 4.95 3.08
N SER A 427 14.39 5.72 2.31
CA SER A 427 14.53 7.15 2.44
C SER A 427 14.34 7.84 1.10
N ASP A 428 13.86 9.07 1.14
CA ASP A 428 13.78 10.00 0.03
C ASP A 428 14.59 11.27 0.35
N ILE A 429 14.92 12.05 -0.69
CA ILE A 429 15.64 13.31 -0.60
C ILE A 429 14.81 14.40 -1.27
N ALA A 430 14.29 15.32 -0.46
CA ALA A 430 13.66 16.55 -0.92
C ALA A 430 14.70 17.68 -0.94
N ARG A 431 14.78 18.43 -2.05
CA ARG A 431 15.77 19.50 -2.24
C ARG A 431 15.08 20.84 -2.35
N PHE A 432 15.42 21.78 -1.48
CA PHE A 432 14.84 23.11 -1.48
C PHE A 432 15.93 24.15 -1.70
N GLN A 433 15.74 25.05 -2.66
CA GLN A 433 16.69 26.09 -2.98
C GLN A 433 16.09 27.47 -2.78
N PHE A 434 16.81 28.30 -2.03
CA PHE A 434 16.42 29.67 -1.76
C PHE A 434 17.62 30.60 -1.87
N ARG A 435 17.34 31.88 -2.15
CA ARG A 435 18.35 32.94 -2.16
C ARG A 435 18.32 33.65 -0.80
N ILE A 436 19.48 33.72 -0.14
CA ILE A 436 19.63 34.50 1.09
C ILE A 436 19.40 35.98 0.75
N PRO A 437 18.53 36.72 1.45
CA PRO A 437 18.31 38.14 1.18
C PRO A 437 19.63 38.93 1.28
N ASN A 438 19.84 39.89 0.38
CA ASN A 438 21.06 40.72 0.39
C ASN A 438 21.23 41.51 1.70
N THR A 439 20.14 41.76 2.42
CA THR A 439 20.11 42.47 3.69
C THR A 439 20.09 41.54 4.90
N ALA A 440 20.08 40.22 4.71
CA ALA A 440 19.99 39.28 5.82
C ALA A 440 21.29 39.32 6.64
N THR A 441 21.15 39.48 7.95
CA THR A 441 22.22 39.33 8.93
C THR A 441 21.72 38.43 10.05
N GLY A 442 22.58 37.60 10.61
CA GLY A 442 22.20 36.73 11.73
C GLY A 442 21.61 35.38 11.31
N ALA A 443 20.72 34.84 12.14
CA ALA A 443 20.19 33.49 12.00
C ALA A 443 19.04 33.37 10.98
N LEU A 444 19.03 32.25 10.26
CA LEU A 444 17.92 31.77 9.43
C LEU A 444 17.44 30.45 10.02
N LYS A 445 16.13 30.37 10.30
CA LYS A 445 15.48 29.15 10.80
C LYS A 445 14.86 28.40 9.63
N LEU A 446 15.32 27.18 9.43
CA LEU A 446 14.79 26.23 8.45
C LEU A 446 13.81 25.31 9.19
N THR A 447 12.61 25.13 8.67
CA THR A 447 11.62 24.22 9.25
C THR A 447 11.05 23.32 8.17
N THR A 448 11.00 22.02 8.46
CA THR A 448 10.35 21.01 7.62
C THR A 448 9.22 20.36 8.38
N ARG A 449 8.05 20.26 7.74
CA ARG A 449 6.88 19.53 8.22
C ARG A 449 6.45 18.51 7.19
N VAL A 450 6.17 17.28 7.62
CA VAL A 450 5.53 16.27 6.79
C VAL A 450 4.05 16.24 7.17
N ASN A 451 3.21 16.72 6.26
CA ASN A 451 1.77 16.82 6.44
C ASN A 451 1.05 15.65 5.78
N TYR A 452 -0.11 15.29 6.30
CA TYR A 452 -0.99 14.26 5.74
C TYR A 452 -2.45 14.67 5.83
N ARG A 453 -3.20 14.44 4.75
CA ARG A 453 -4.67 14.39 4.78
C ARG A 453 -5.20 13.22 3.98
N ARG A 454 -6.33 12.70 4.43
CA ARG A 454 -6.97 11.54 3.82
C ARG A 454 -7.34 11.77 2.35
N PHE A 455 -7.84 12.95 2.00
CA PHE A 455 -8.25 13.26 0.63
C PHE A 455 -7.71 14.62 0.19
N ARG A 456 -7.24 14.71 -1.06
CA ARG A 456 -6.90 15.98 -1.72
C ARG A 456 -8.12 16.90 -1.79
N GLN A 457 -7.90 18.22 -1.77
CA GLN A 457 -9.00 19.19 -1.73
C GLN A 457 -9.96 19.08 -2.93
N GLY A 458 -9.46 18.83 -4.14
CA GLY A 458 -10.32 18.66 -5.32
C GLY A 458 -11.29 17.48 -5.20
N TYR A 459 -10.86 16.37 -4.60
CA TYR A 459 -11.74 15.23 -4.32
C TYR A 459 -12.79 15.60 -3.26
N MET A 460 -12.37 16.30 -2.20
CA MET A 460 -13.27 16.78 -1.15
C MET A 460 -14.35 17.71 -1.68
N ASP A 461 -13.97 18.67 -2.52
CA ASP A 461 -14.90 19.63 -3.13
C ASP A 461 -15.90 18.92 -4.05
N TRP A 462 -15.46 17.87 -4.76
CA TRP A 462 -16.36 17.05 -5.60
C TRP A 462 -17.39 16.25 -4.78
N VAL A 463 -17.00 15.73 -3.62
CA VAL A 463 -17.89 14.94 -2.75
C VAL A 463 -18.85 15.83 -1.95
N LEU A 464 -18.31 16.83 -1.22
CA LEU A 464 -19.04 17.61 -0.22
C LEU A 464 -19.40 19.04 -0.66
N GLY A 465 -18.94 19.48 -1.82
CA GLY A 465 -18.99 20.86 -2.25
C GLY A 465 -17.79 21.68 -1.73
N PRO A 466 -17.53 22.86 -2.33
CA PRO A 466 -16.39 23.69 -1.97
C PRO A 466 -16.49 24.26 -0.55
N GLY A 467 -15.35 24.63 0.02
CA GLY A 467 -15.26 25.34 1.30
C GLY A 467 -15.19 24.45 2.55
N LYS A 468 -15.33 23.13 2.39
CA LYS A 468 -15.09 22.16 3.49
C LYS A 468 -13.58 21.88 3.59
N ARG A 469 -13.01 22.05 4.79
CA ARG A 469 -11.62 21.68 5.11
C ARG A 469 -11.63 20.52 6.08
N TYR A 470 -10.82 19.52 5.78
CA TYR A 470 -10.70 18.31 6.59
C TYR A 470 -9.37 18.31 7.33
N PRO A 471 -9.26 17.52 8.43
CA PRO A 471 -8.06 17.52 9.26
C PRO A 471 -6.80 17.22 8.47
N ILE A 472 -5.81 18.09 8.64
CA ILE A 472 -4.43 17.86 8.25
C ILE A 472 -3.68 17.43 9.51
N VAL A 473 -3.02 16.29 9.44
CA VAL A 473 -2.24 15.74 10.54
C VAL A 473 -0.76 15.94 10.24
N LEU A 474 -0.07 16.61 11.14
CA LEU A 474 1.38 16.73 11.13
C LEU A 474 1.98 15.38 11.55
N LEU A 475 2.65 14.69 10.62
CA LEU A 475 3.29 13.39 10.88
C LEU A 475 4.64 13.54 11.56
N ALA A 476 5.41 14.55 11.17
CA ALA A 476 6.72 14.87 11.73
C ALA A 476 7.06 16.34 11.46
N GLU A 477 7.81 16.95 12.37
CA GLU A 477 8.38 18.30 12.23
C GLU A 477 9.82 18.31 12.72
N LYS A 478 10.68 19.07 12.04
CA LYS A 478 12.03 19.37 12.51
C LYS A 478 12.43 20.77 12.06
N SER A 479 13.16 21.47 12.91
CA SER A 479 13.81 22.73 12.55
C SER A 479 15.31 22.66 12.76
N MET A 480 16.04 23.47 12.01
CA MET A 480 17.45 23.76 12.25
C MET A 480 17.69 25.26 12.06
N THR A 481 18.79 25.76 12.62
CA THR A 481 19.23 27.14 12.44
C THR A 481 20.57 27.16 11.73
N VAL A 482 20.70 28.03 10.73
CA VAL A 482 21.97 28.39 10.09
C VAL A 482 22.18 29.89 10.24
N HIS A 483 23.39 30.38 10.12
CA HIS A 483 23.72 31.80 10.24
C HIS A 483 24.25 32.34 8.92
N VAL A 484 23.83 33.55 8.56
CA VAL A 484 24.48 34.34 7.51
C VAL A 484 25.81 34.85 8.08
N GLY A 485 26.91 34.39 7.50
CA GLY A 485 28.26 34.46 8.05
C GLY A 485 28.78 33.08 8.44
N HIS A 486 29.61 33.03 9.48
CA HIS A 486 30.30 31.81 9.91
C HIS A 486 29.39 30.89 10.73
N ASN A 487 29.35 29.62 10.33
CA ASN A 487 28.66 28.54 11.03
C ASN A 487 29.69 27.57 11.61
N VAL A 488 29.43 27.14 12.85
CA VAL A 488 30.25 26.16 13.58
C VAL A 488 29.43 24.90 13.86
N PRO A 489 30.08 23.73 14.04
CA PRO A 489 29.41 22.50 14.40
C PRO A 489 28.54 22.66 15.66
N VAL A 490 27.28 22.22 15.57
CA VAL A 490 26.30 22.21 16.67
C VAL A 490 26.02 20.80 17.19
N GLU A 491 26.45 19.78 16.45
CA GLU A 491 26.41 18.38 16.86
C GLU A 491 27.83 17.82 16.93
N THR A 492 28.12 17.06 17.97
CA THR A 492 29.33 16.23 18.01
C THR A 492 29.14 14.98 17.15
N ALA A 493 30.24 14.50 16.57
CA ALA A 493 30.23 13.24 15.83
C ALA A 493 29.84 12.08 16.76
N ASP A 494 28.85 11.28 16.34
CA ASP A 494 28.41 10.07 17.01
C ASP A 494 28.38 8.95 15.97
N LYS A 495 29.28 7.97 16.12
CA LYS A 495 29.44 6.91 15.11
C LYS A 495 28.14 6.18 14.81
N SER A 496 27.31 5.89 15.81
CA SER A 496 26.08 5.12 15.63
C SER A 496 25.02 5.93 14.91
N ARG A 497 24.79 7.17 15.36
CA ARG A 497 23.83 8.10 14.74
C ARG A 497 24.27 8.46 13.32
N ASP A 498 25.53 8.82 13.14
CA ASP A 498 26.07 9.27 11.86
C ASP A 498 26.07 8.14 10.83
N ARG A 499 26.30 6.90 11.26
CA ARG A 499 26.12 5.71 10.40
C ARG A 499 24.71 5.68 9.83
N VAL A 500 23.68 5.86 10.66
CA VAL A 500 22.28 5.82 10.21
C VAL A 500 21.98 6.99 9.27
N ARG A 501 22.49 8.19 9.54
CA ARG A 501 22.29 9.38 8.69
C ARG A 501 22.91 9.19 7.30
N TRP A 502 24.17 8.78 7.23
CA TRP A 502 24.85 8.46 5.96
C TRP A 502 24.16 7.31 5.22
N ASN A 503 23.66 6.31 5.95
CA ASN A 503 22.92 5.21 5.35
C ASN A 503 21.58 5.67 4.74
N ASN A 504 20.82 6.50 5.45
CA ASN A 504 19.57 7.07 4.95
C ASN A 504 19.82 7.94 3.70
N TRP A 505 20.86 8.78 3.73
CA TRP A 505 21.30 9.56 2.58
C TRP A 505 21.66 8.67 1.38
N GLY A 506 22.46 7.63 1.60
CA GLY A 506 22.85 6.68 0.56
C GLY A 506 21.66 5.93 -0.05
N ILE A 507 20.66 5.54 0.77
CA ILE A 507 19.42 4.92 0.29
C ILE A 507 18.62 5.89 -0.59
N GLY A 508 18.44 7.14 -0.15
CA GLY A 508 17.73 8.14 -0.95
C GLY A 508 18.42 8.43 -2.28
N LEU A 509 19.75 8.51 -2.28
CA LEU A 509 20.54 8.67 -3.51
C LEU A 509 20.41 7.46 -4.45
N LEU A 510 20.41 6.24 -3.90
CA LEU A 510 20.20 5.01 -4.67
C LEU A 510 18.84 5.02 -5.37
N ASP A 511 17.77 5.38 -4.65
CA ASP A 511 16.41 5.40 -5.19
C ASP A 511 16.20 6.53 -6.21
N LYS A 512 16.98 7.61 -6.12
CA LYS A 512 17.06 8.67 -7.13
C LYS A 512 18.09 8.39 -8.23
N LEU A 513 18.58 7.16 -8.35
CA LEU A 513 19.50 6.70 -9.41
C LEU A 513 20.87 7.43 -9.42
N GLN A 514 21.26 8.04 -8.30
CA GLN A 514 22.55 8.74 -8.14
C GLN A 514 23.60 7.77 -7.59
N TYR A 515 23.93 6.74 -8.37
CA TYR A 515 24.68 5.58 -7.89
C TYR A 515 26.08 5.92 -7.34
N ALA A 516 26.85 6.76 -8.04
CA ALA A 516 28.19 7.15 -7.57
C ALA A 516 28.14 7.87 -6.21
N ASN A 517 27.19 8.80 -6.04
CA ASN A 517 27.00 9.51 -4.77
C ASN A 517 26.51 8.55 -3.67
N SER A 518 25.65 7.60 -4.02
CA SER A 518 25.17 6.56 -3.09
C SER A 518 26.32 5.68 -2.59
N ILE A 519 27.21 5.24 -3.49
CA ILE A 519 28.42 4.49 -3.13
C ILE A 519 29.30 5.30 -2.17
N ALA A 520 29.54 6.58 -2.45
CA ALA A 520 30.32 7.46 -1.57
C ALA A 520 29.68 7.61 -0.18
N ALA A 521 28.35 7.71 -0.10
CA ALA A 521 27.63 7.74 1.16
C ALA A 521 27.77 6.43 1.94
N PHE A 522 27.68 5.27 1.28
CA PHE A 522 27.85 3.97 1.93
C PHE A 522 29.32 3.68 2.30
N GLN A 523 30.30 4.28 1.62
CA GLN A 523 31.70 4.26 2.07
C GLN A 523 31.84 4.95 3.44
N LYS A 524 31.12 6.04 3.70
CA LYS A 524 31.07 6.64 5.05
C LYS A 524 30.45 5.71 6.09
N VAL A 525 29.45 4.92 5.73
CA VAL A 525 28.90 3.86 6.61
C VAL A 525 30.00 2.84 6.97
N VAL A 526 30.78 2.39 5.99
CA VAL A 526 31.90 1.46 6.21
C VAL A 526 33.01 2.09 7.08
N GLU A 527 33.37 3.34 6.86
CA GLU A 527 34.36 4.06 7.68
C GLU A 527 33.94 4.13 9.17
N LEU A 528 32.64 4.31 9.43
CA LEU A 528 32.09 4.42 10.78
C LEU A 528 31.96 3.07 11.49
N THR A 529 31.64 2.00 10.75
CA THR A 529 31.47 0.63 11.26
C THR A 529 32.08 -0.41 10.31
N PRO A 530 33.43 -0.51 10.27
CA PRO A 530 34.12 -1.40 9.33
C PRO A 530 33.95 -2.89 9.66
N ASP A 531 33.46 -3.20 10.86
CA ASP A 531 33.21 -4.53 11.40
C ASP A 531 31.77 -5.02 11.18
N GLN A 532 30.93 -4.23 10.50
CA GLN A 532 29.55 -4.59 10.17
C GLN A 532 29.40 -4.85 8.66
N PRO A 533 28.57 -5.83 8.25
CA PRO A 533 28.41 -6.15 6.84
C PRO A 533 27.50 -5.15 6.09
N ASP A 534 26.66 -4.36 6.78
CA ASP A 534 25.60 -3.53 6.17
C ASP A 534 26.15 -2.46 5.22
N GLY A 535 27.23 -1.76 5.59
CA GLY A 535 27.89 -0.78 4.73
C GLY A 535 28.40 -1.40 3.42
N TYR A 536 29.11 -2.52 3.50
CA TYR A 536 29.62 -3.23 2.32
C TYR A 536 28.51 -3.81 1.45
N GLN A 537 27.45 -4.34 2.06
CA GLN A 537 26.25 -4.80 1.34
C GLN A 537 25.62 -3.66 0.56
N ASN A 538 25.49 -2.48 1.16
CA ASN A 538 24.84 -1.35 0.51
C ASN A 538 25.70 -0.77 -0.62
N ILE A 539 27.03 -0.76 -0.49
CA ILE A 539 27.95 -0.49 -1.62
C ILE A 539 27.69 -1.48 -2.75
N ALA A 540 27.66 -2.79 -2.46
CA ALA A 540 27.43 -3.80 -3.49
C ALA A 540 26.07 -3.65 -4.19
N ILE A 541 25.02 -3.28 -3.47
CA ILE A 541 23.70 -3.00 -4.05
C ILE A 541 23.78 -1.82 -5.01
N ALA A 542 24.44 -0.73 -4.61
CA ALA A 542 24.62 0.43 -5.48
C ALA A 542 25.49 0.12 -6.71
N ASP A 543 26.56 -0.65 -6.55
CA ASP A 543 27.40 -1.13 -7.66
C ASP A 543 26.64 -2.07 -8.60
N ILE A 544 25.77 -2.96 -8.09
CA ILE A 544 24.91 -3.82 -8.92
C ILE A 544 23.95 -2.95 -9.75
N SER A 545 23.31 -1.95 -9.12
CA SER A 545 22.43 -1.01 -9.84
C SER A 545 23.19 -0.13 -10.83
N TYR A 546 24.48 0.10 -10.59
CA TYR A 546 25.39 0.80 -11.50
C TYR A 546 26.07 -0.13 -12.53
N GLU A 547 25.73 -1.43 -12.51
CA GLU A 547 26.31 -2.48 -13.36
C GLU A 547 27.84 -2.70 -13.18
N HIS A 548 28.40 -2.26 -12.05
CA HIS A 548 29.78 -2.48 -11.64
C HIS A 548 29.97 -3.81 -10.89
N TYR A 549 29.65 -4.93 -11.55
CA TYR A 549 29.60 -6.26 -10.92
C TYR A 549 30.90 -6.72 -10.25
N SER A 550 32.07 -6.36 -10.80
CA SER A 550 33.37 -6.70 -10.20
C SER A 550 33.59 -5.98 -8.86
N ALA A 551 33.22 -4.70 -8.76
CA ALA A 551 33.29 -3.93 -7.53
C ALA A 551 32.28 -4.47 -6.49
N ALA A 552 31.06 -4.77 -6.93
CA ALA A 552 30.05 -5.41 -6.09
C ALA A 552 30.55 -6.74 -5.51
N HIS A 553 31.20 -7.59 -6.32
CA HIS A 553 31.78 -8.85 -5.87
C HIS A 553 32.80 -8.63 -4.75
N GLN A 554 33.70 -7.65 -4.90
CA GLN A 554 34.71 -7.33 -3.88
C GLN A 554 34.06 -6.86 -2.57
N ALA A 555 33.05 -6.00 -2.66
CA ALA A 555 32.31 -5.54 -1.48
C ALA A 555 31.58 -6.70 -0.78
N LEU A 556 30.96 -7.61 -1.53
CA LEU A 556 30.29 -8.79 -0.98
C LEU A 556 31.28 -9.77 -0.33
N ASN A 557 32.47 -9.95 -0.89
CA ASN A 557 33.52 -10.77 -0.27
C ASN A 557 33.96 -10.17 1.08
N LYS A 558 34.04 -8.85 1.21
CA LYS A 558 34.28 -8.20 2.51
C LYS A 558 33.12 -8.42 3.48
N ALA A 559 31.88 -8.28 3.02
CA ALA A 559 30.69 -8.53 3.86
C ALA A 559 30.62 -9.99 4.35
N LEU A 560 30.96 -10.96 3.49
CA LEU A 560 30.99 -12.39 3.82
C LEU A 560 32.20 -12.78 4.67
N ALA A 561 33.33 -12.06 4.58
CA ALA A 561 34.44 -12.25 5.51
C ALA A 561 34.04 -11.88 6.96
N ILE A 562 33.15 -10.90 7.12
CA ILE A 562 32.58 -10.51 8.43
C ILE A 562 31.48 -11.49 8.87
N ALA A 563 30.59 -11.85 7.95
CA ALA A 563 29.44 -12.72 8.21
C ALA A 563 29.26 -13.76 7.09
N PRO A 564 29.94 -14.93 7.18
CA PRO A 564 30.02 -15.92 6.09
C PRO A 564 28.69 -16.46 5.58
N ASP A 565 27.69 -16.56 6.46
CA ASP A 565 26.37 -17.11 6.12
C ASP A 565 25.26 -16.04 6.09
N ASP A 566 25.61 -14.75 5.96
CA ASP A 566 24.60 -13.68 5.90
C ASP A 566 23.76 -13.81 4.62
N PRO A 567 22.43 -14.01 4.75
CA PRO A 567 21.59 -14.32 3.59
C PRO A 567 21.40 -13.16 2.63
N ARG A 568 21.58 -11.91 3.07
CA ARG A 568 21.51 -10.73 2.19
C ARG A 568 22.76 -10.68 1.32
N SER A 569 23.94 -10.85 1.92
CA SER A 569 25.20 -10.96 1.17
C SER A 569 25.16 -12.13 0.17
N LEU A 570 24.72 -13.31 0.59
CA LEU A 570 24.61 -14.48 -0.29
C LEU A 570 23.63 -14.25 -1.46
N TYR A 571 22.49 -13.59 -1.22
CA TYR A 571 21.56 -13.26 -2.28
C TYR A 571 22.21 -12.36 -3.36
N TYR A 572 22.84 -11.26 -2.95
CA TYR A 572 23.48 -10.35 -3.90
C TYR A 572 24.73 -10.96 -4.54
N LEU A 573 25.45 -11.85 -3.86
CA LEU A 573 26.53 -12.64 -4.46
C LEU A 573 25.97 -13.55 -5.56
N GLY A 574 24.85 -14.24 -5.31
CA GLY A 574 24.15 -15.02 -6.33
C GLY A 574 23.81 -14.19 -7.56
N THR A 575 23.36 -12.94 -7.37
CA THR A 575 23.08 -12.00 -8.47
C THR A 575 24.33 -11.68 -9.27
N VAL A 576 25.43 -11.33 -8.61
CA VAL A 576 26.72 -11.03 -9.27
C VAL A 576 27.26 -12.26 -10.02
N LEU A 577 27.28 -13.43 -9.38
CA LEU A 577 27.72 -14.69 -9.98
C LEU A 577 26.91 -15.06 -11.23
N ARG A 578 25.60 -14.78 -11.23
CA ARG A 578 24.74 -14.99 -12.39
C ARG A 578 25.17 -14.11 -13.57
N PHE A 579 25.47 -12.84 -13.33
CA PHE A 579 25.99 -11.92 -14.37
C PHE A 579 27.41 -12.28 -14.82
N GLU A 580 28.24 -12.86 -13.95
CA GLU A 580 29.55 -13.44 -14.32
C GLU A 580 29.44 -14.79 -15.06
N GLY A 581 28.24 -15.35 -15.25
CA GLY A 581 28.02 -16.64 -15.89
C GLY A 581 28.32 -17.86 -15.02
N LYS A 582 28.63 -17.67 -13.73
CA LYS A 582 28.89 -18.73 -12.74
C LYS A 582 27.58 -19.30 -12.18
N LEU A 583 26.79 -19.91 -13.05
CA LEU A 583 25.42 -20.31 -12.75
C LEU A 583 25.30 -21.35 -11.61
N ASN A 584 26.26 -22.26 -11.47
CA ASN A 584 26.23 -23.26 -10.39
C ASN A 584 26.45 -22.61 -9.01
N ASP A 585 27.39 -21.70 -8.90
CA ASP A 585 27.69 -20.99 -7.66
C ASP A 585 26.54 -20.05 -7.30
N ALA A 586 25.95 -19.37 -8.29
CA ALA A 586 24.76 -18.56 -8.11
C ALA A 586 23.57 -19.39 -7.60
N ALA A 587 23.34 -20.58 -8.18
CA ALA A 587 22.29 -21.48 -7.71
C ALA A 587 22.52 -21.91 -6.25
N ALA A 588 23.75 -22.28 -5.88
CA ALA A 588 24.08 -22.65 -4.51
C ALA A 588 23.84 -21.50 -3.51
N ALA A 589 24.21 -20.27 -3.89
CA ALA A 589 23.95 -19.07 -3.09
C ALA A 589 22.44 -18.84 -2.88
N TYR A 590 21.63 -18.89 -3.95
CA TYR A 590 20.18 -18.73 -3.81
C TYR A 590 19.52 -19.89 -3.04
N GLN A 591 20.01 -21.12 -3.18
CA GLN A 591 19.54 -22.26 -2.38
C GLN A 591 19.79 -22.03 -0.88
N ALA A 592 20.97 -21.55 -0.50
CA ALA A 592 21.30 -21.22 0.89
C ALA A 592 20.37 -20.12 1.45
N VAL A 593 20.03 -19.12 0.62
CA VAL A 593 19.07 -18.07 1.00
C VAL A 593 17.66 -18.65 1.18
N ILE A 594 17.17 -19.46 0.23
CA ILE A 594 15.83 -20.07 0.28
C ILE A 594 15.69 -21.01 1.48
N ALA A 595 16.75 -21.70 1.88
CA ALA A 595 16.75 -22.55 3.08
C ALA A 595 16.42 -21.77 4.36
N LYS A 596 16.85 -20.51 4.46
CA LYS A 596 16.56 -19.62 5.60
C LYS A 596 15.31 -18.75 5.38
N TYR A 597 15.03 -18.37 4.13
CA TYR A 597 13.92 -17.51 3.74
C TYR A 597 13.10 -18.16 2.62
N PRO A 598 12.30 -19.21 2.94
CA PRO A 598 11.57 -19.97 1.93
C PRO A 598 10.45 -19.18 1.24
N ARG A 599 10.12 -17.98 1.75
CA ARG A 599 9.12 -17.07 1.17
C ARG A 599 9.75 -15.90 0.41
N LEU A 600 11.07 -15.88 0.19
CA LEU A 600 11.72 -14.85 -0.61
C LEU A 600 11.44 -15.08 -2.09
N ARG A 601 10.57 -14.24 -2.67
CA ARG A 601 10.12 -14.34 -4.06
C ARG A 601 11.27 -14.22 -5.05
N GLN A 602 12.12 -13.23 -4.84
CA GLN A 602 13.24 -12.89 -5.72
C GLN A 602 14.22 -14.06 -5.88
N ALA A 603 14.66 -14.68 -4.77
CA ALA A 603 15.57 -15.82 -4.84
C ALA A 603 14.97 -17.04 -5.55
N ARG A 604 13.67 -17.29 -5.39
CA ARG A 604 12.97 -18.37 -6.11
C ARG A 604 12.91 -18.09 -7.61
N GLN A 605 12.61 -16.85 -7.98
CA GLN A 605 12.61 -16.42 -9.38
C GLN A 605 14.01 -16.61 -10.00
N ASP A 606 15.06 -16.12 -9.35
CA ASP A 606 16.43 -16.20 -9.86
C ASP A 606 16.92 -17.65 -9.96
N LEU A 607 16.65 -18.48 -8.93
CA LEU A 607 16.99 -19.90 -8.96
C LEU A 607 16.22 -20.65 -10.06
N GLY A 608 14.93 -20.37 -10.22
CA GLY A 608 14.10 -20.93 -11.29
C GLY A 608 14.64 -20.57 -12.68
N GLN A 609 15.05 -19.31 -12.88
CA GLN A 609 15.65 -18.84 -14.12
C GLN A 609 16.99 -19.52 -14.41
N ILE A 610 17.82 -19.74 -13.40
CA ILE A 610 19.09 -20.48 -13.54
C ILE A 610 18.82 -21.92 -13.95
N TYR A 611 17.90 -22.63 -13.27
CA TYR A 611 17.56 -24.00 -13.65
C TYR A 611 16.99 -24.09 -15.06
N TYR A 612 16.19 -23.10 -15.48
CA TYR A 612 15.70 -23.02 -16.85
C TYR A 612 16.84 -22.91 -17.87
N GLN A 613 17.83 -22.04 -17.60
CA GLN A 613 19.01 -21.86 -18.46
C GLN A 613 19.87 -23.13 -18.53
N GLN A 614 19.96 -23.88 -17.43
CA GLN A 614 20.67 -25.16 -17.35
C GLN A 614 19.89 -26.35 -17.97
N GLY A 615 18.68 -26.14 -18.49
CA GLY A 615 17.83 -27.20 -19.02
C GLY A 615 17.17 -28.08 -17.95
N LYS A 616 17.31 -27.74 -16.67
CA LYS A 616 16.71 -28.43 -15.51
C LYS A 616 15.24 -28.02 -15.34
N ASN A 617 14.42 -28.33 -16.36
CA ASN A 617 13.04 -27.84 -16.48
C ASN A 617 12.16 -28.21 -15.26
N GLN A 618 12.31 -29.41 -14.71
CA GLN A 618 11.51 -29.85 -13.56
C GLN A 618 11.83 -29.04 -12.28
N GLN A 619 13.11 -28.82 -11.99
CA GLN A 619 13.54 -28.02 -10.85
C GLN A 619 13.15 -26.54 -11.02
N ALA A 620 13.23 -26.01 -12.25
CA ALA A 620 12.76 -24.66 -12.55
C ALA A 620 11.25 -24.51 -12.28
N LYS A 621 10.45 -25.47 -12.76
CA LYS A 621 9.00 -25.51 -12.55
C LYS A 621 8.66 -25.48 -11.06
N GLU A 622 9.33 -26.30 -10.24
CA GLU A 622 9.12 -26.32 -8.79
C GLU A 622 9.38 -24.97 -8.12
N GLN A 623 10.40 -24.23 -8.55
CA GLN A 623 10.68 -22.89 -8.00
C GLN A 623 9.59 -21.89 -8.37
N PHE A 624 9.13 -21.89 -9.62
CA PHE A 624 8.08 -20.95 -10.05
C PHE A 624 6.69 -21.33 -9.51
N GLU A 625 6.37 -22.62 -9.35
CA GLU A 625 5.15 -23.06 -8.66
C GLU A 625 5.19 -22.62 -7.19
N ALA A 626 6.32 -22.80 -6.49
CA ALA A 626 6.50 -22.32 -5.13
C ALA A 626 6.38 -20.78 -5.04
N LEU A 627 6.91 -20.06 -6.02
CA LEU A 627 6.75 -18.60 -6.13
C LEU A 627 5.27 -18.19 -6.23
N GLN A 628 4.47 -18.87 -7.07
CA GLN A 628 3.02 -18.60 -7.19
C GLN A 628 2.24 -18.89 -5.91
N THR A 629 2.71 -19.77 -5.03
CA THR A 629 2.07 -19.95 -3.71
C THR A 629 2.26 -18.77 -2.77
N ILE A 630 3.27 -17.93 -3.02
CA ILE A 630 3.58 -16.73 -2.23
C ILE A 630 2.90 -15.49 -2.86
N ASP A 631 3.06 -15.32 -4.17
CA ASP A 631 2.40 -14.27 -4.95
C ASP A 631 1.78 -14.86 -6.21
N PRO A 632 0.46 -15.13 -6.18
CA PRO A 632 -0.24 -15.73 -7.32
C PRO A 632 -0.32 -14.83 -8.55
N ASP A 633 0.03 -13.54 -8.43
CA ASP A 633 -0.04 -12.57 -9.51
C ASP A 633 1.34 -12.26 -10.13
N ASP A 634 2.41 -12.98 -9.74
CA ASP A 634 3.76 -12.76 -10.23
C ASP A 634 3.87 -13.01 -11.75
N LEU A 635 4.06 -11.93 -12.51
CA LEU A 635 4.10 -11.96 -13.98
C LEU A 635 5.26 -12.83 -14.50
N GLY A 636 6.42 -12.78 -13.84
CA GLY A 636 7.60 -13.56 -14.21
C GLY A 636 7.37 -15.06 -14.04
N ALA A 637 6.67 -15.46 -12.98
CA ALA A 637 6.28 -16.85 -12.74
C ALA A 637 5.32 -17.34 -13.83
N HIS A 638 4.29 -16.55 -14.18
CA HIS A 638 3.35 -16.93 -15.25
C HIS A 638 4.06 -17.13 -16.60
N TYR A 639 4.96 -16.21 -16.97
CA TYR A 639 5.75 -16.33 -18.20
C TYR A 639 6.61 -17.60 -18.21
N ASN A 640 7.37 -17.85 -17.15
CA ASN A 640 8.29 -18.98 -17.09
C ASN A 640 7.55 -20.31 -16.97
N LEU A 641 6.47 -20.40 -16.19
CA LEU A 641 5.65 -21.60 -16.09
C LEU A 641 4.96 -21.92 -17.42
N MET A 642 4.50 -20.91 -18.17
CA MET A 642 4.00 -21.13 -19.53
C MET A 642 5.05 -21.85 -20.40
N LEU A 643 6.30 -21.37 -20.41
CA LEU A 643 7.38 -21.98 -21.20
C LEU A 643 7.74 -23.39 -20.71
N LEU A 644 7.82 -23.58 -19.40
CA LEU A 644 8.17 -24.85 -18.78
C LEU A 644 7.08 -25.90 -19.01
N TYR A 645 5.81 -25.56 -18.83
CA TYR A 645 4.70 -26.45 -19.11
C TYR A 645 4.64 -26.86 -20.59
N ARG A 646 4.94 -25.95 -21.53
CA ARG A 646 5.07 -26.31 -22.96
C ARG A 646 6.17 -27.34 -23.18
N ARG A 647 7.36 -27.11 -22.61
CA ARG A 647 8.51 -28.03 -22.73
C ARG A 647 8.23 -29.40 -22.11
N LEU A 648 7.43 -29.45 -21.06
CA LEU A 648 7.05 -30.68 -20.35
C LEU A 648 5.78 -31.35 -20.92
N GLY A 649 5.20 -30.83 -22.01
CA GLY A 649 3.98 -31.39 -22.63
C GLY A 649 2.68 -31.11 -21.87
N MET A 650 2.69 -30.27 -20.84
CA MET A 650 1.56 -29.89 -19.99
C MET A 650 0.73 -28.78 -20.65
N LYS A 651 0.04 -29.10 -21.74
CA LYS A 651 -0.60 -28.13 -22.65
C LYS A 651 -1.67 -27.24 -21.99
N GLU A 652 -2.52 -27.81 -21.14
CA GLU A 652 -3.60 -27.04 -20.49
C GLU A 652 -3.06 -26.06 -19.45
N GLN A 653 -2.09 -26.49 -18.62
CA GLN A 653 -1.42 -25.62 -17.68
C GLN A 653 -0.66 -24.50 -18.41
N ALA A 654 0.03 -24.82 -19.50
CA ALA A 654 0.69 -23.81 -20.33
C ALA A 654 -0.29 -22.78 -20.88
N LYS A 655 -1.47 -23.21 -21.36
CA LYS A 655 -2.51 -22.33 -21.88
C LYS A 655 -3.07 -21.42 -20.79
N ALA A 656 -3.32 -21.94 -19.59
CA ALA A 656 -3.77 -21.15 -18.46
C ALA A 656 -2.74 -20.06 -18.08
N GLN A 657 -1.47 -20.44 -17.90
CA GLN A 657 -0.40 -19.49 -17.57
C GLN A 657 -0.18 -18.45 -18.68
N ALA A 658 -0.31 -18.85 -19.96
CA ALA A 658 -0.26 -17.92 -21.09
C ALA A 658 -1.38 -16.88 -21.06
N ALA A 659 -2.60 -17.27 -20.68
CA ALA A 659 -3.73 -16.34 -20.56
C ALA A 659 -3.49 -15.31 -19.44
N TYR A 660 -3.00 -15.75 -18.28
CA TYR A 660 -2.61 -14.85 -17.19
C TYR A 660 -1.53 -13.85 -17.61
N PHE A 661 -0.45 -14.33 -18.25
CA PHE A 661 0.63 -13.49 -18.74
C PHE A 661 0.14 -12.49 -19.80
N ALA A 662 -0.65 -12.93 -20.77
CA ALA A 662 -1.14 -12.08 -21.86
C ALA A 662 -1.99 -10.90 -21.36
N ASP A 663 -2.78 -11.10 -20.31
CA ASP A 663 -3.64 -10.09 -19.69
C ASP A 663 -2.90 -9.14 -18.75
N ARG A 664 -1.69 -9.50 -18.28
CA ARG A 664 -0.93 -8.73 -17.27
C ARG A 664 0.36 -8.11 -17.79
N LYS A 665 0.89 -8.58 -18.93
CA LYS A 665 2.15 -8.09 -19.49
C LYS A 665 2.10 -6.59 -19.73
N ASP A 666 3.28 -5.97 -19.71
CA ASP A 666 3.41 -4.55 -20.00
C ASP A 666 2.89 -4.21 -21.39
N ASP A 667 2.29 -3.02 -21.47
CA ASP A 667 1.85 -2.43 -22.72
C ASP A 667 2.82 -1.30 -23.05
N PRO A 668 3.62 -1.41 -24.11
CA PRO A 668 4.57 -0.37 -24.49
C PRO A 668 3.94 1.00 -24.72
N MET A 669 2.66 1.08 -25.13
CA MET A 669 1.96 2.36 -25.34
C MET A 669 1.63 3.09 -24.04
N ASN A 670 1.54 2.36 -22.93
CA ASN A 670 1.32 2.91 -21.59
C ASN A 670 2.42 3.91 -21.21
N THR A 671 3.68 3.60 -21.52
CA THR A 671 4.83 4.46 -21.25
C THR A 671 4.73 5.79 -22.00
N THR A 672 4.29 5.76 -23.27
CA THR A 672 4.12 6.98 -24.08
C THR A 672 3.08 7.91 -23.45
N LEU A 673 1.95 7.36 -23.00
CA LEU A 673 0.88 8.14 -22.38
C LEU A 673 1.34 8.79 -21.06
N ALA A 674 2.02 8.02 -20.20
CA ALA A 674 2.60 8.52 -18.96
C ALA A 674 3.59 9.68 -19.20
N LEU A 675 4.51 9.52 -20.16
CA LEU A 675 5.51 10.54 -20.47
C LEU A 675 4.90 11.79 -21.11
N ASP A 676 3.85 11.64 -21.93
CA ASP A 676 3.13 12.79 -22.49
C ASP A 676 2.40 13.60 -21.41
N TYR A 677 1.77 12.93 -20.45
CA TYR A 677 1.19 13.59 -19.29
C TYR A 677 2.24 14.34 -18.47
N LEU A 678 3.34 13.69 -18.09
CA LEU A 678 4.39 14.31 -17.26
C LEU A 678 5.00 15.54 -17.93
N ARG A 679 5.23 15.48 -19.25
CA ARG A 679 5.75 16.62 -20.03
C ARG A 679 4.80 17.82 -20.05
N LYS A 680 3.48 17.60 -19.92
CA LYS A 680 2.45 18.65 -19.94
C LYS A 680 2.04 19.13 -18.54
N ALA A 681 2.29 18.34 -17.49
CA ALA A 681 1.78 18.59 -16.15
C ALA A 681 2.51 19.71 -15.37
N GLY A 682 3.50 20.37 -15.97
CA GLY A 682 4.21 21.51 -15.37
C GLY A 682 4.88 21.13 -14.04
N PRO A 683 4.85 22.01 -13.01
CA PRO A 683 5.47 21.74 -11.71
C PRO A 683 4.99 20.45 -11.04
N GLY A 684 3.76 20.00 -11.32
CA GLY A 684 3.20 18.76 -10.78
C GLY A 684 3.88 17.48 -11.27
N ALA A 685 4.81 17.57 -12.23
CA ALA A 685 5.65 16.47 -12.69
C ALA A 685 7.10 16.52 -12.18
N ASN A 686 7.49 17.57 -11.44
CA ASN A 686 8.87 17.73 -10.94
C ASN A 686 9.35 16.47 -10.18
N GLU A 687 8.46 15.86 -9.41
CA GLU A 687 8.71 14.62 -8.67
C GLU A 687 9.13 13.42 -9.51
N SER A 688 8.84 13.42 -10.81
CA SER A 688 9.30 12.37 -11.74
C SER A 688 10.78 12.48 -12.10
N VAL A 689 11.41 13.64 -11.85
CA VAL A 689 12.82 13.90 -12.16
C VAL A 689 13.66 13.63 -10.91
N PRO A 690 14.60 12.66 -10.92
CA PRO A 690 15.28 12.23 -9.68
C PRO A 690 16.14 13.29 -8.96
N TRP A 691 16.56 14.34 -9.67
CA TRP A 691 17.42 15.42 -9.14
C TRP A 691 16.75 16.80 -9.16
N HIS A 692 15.42 16.86 -9.25
CA HIS A 692 14.73 18.15 -9.19
C HIS A 692 14.99 18.88 -7.86
N VAL A 693 14.75 20.18 -7.90
CA VAL A 693 14.91 21.11 -6.77
C VAL A 693 13.67 21.99 -6.74
N HIS A 694 13.12 22.20 -5.54
CA HIS A 694 12.01 23.12 -5.31
C HIS A 694 12.54 24.54 -5.09
N THR A 695 12.11 25.47 -5.93
CA THR A 695 12.50 26.90 -5.90
C THR A 695 11.27 27.78 -5.66
N ALA A 696 11.48 29.05 -5.30
CA ALA A 696 10.39 30.00 -5.03
C ALA A 696 9.72 30.54 -6.32
N ASP A 697 10.41 30.46 -7.46
CA ASP A 697 9.98 31.04 -8.73
C ASP A 697 9.10 30.07 -9.54
N HIS A 698 7.83 29.97 -9.14
CA HIS A 698 6.76 29.53 -10.05
C HIS A 698 5.59 30.52 -10.13
N SER A 699 5.75 31.72 -9.54
CA SER A 699 4.80 32.83 -9.70
C SER A 699 4.75 33.39 -11.13
N GLU A 700 5.73 33.10 -11.99
CA GLU A 700 5.69 33.50 -13.41
C GLU A 700 4.60 32.80 -14.25
N HIS A 701 3.93 31.76 -13.73
CA HIS A 701 2.80 31.11 -14.42
C HIS A 701 1.41 31.47 -13.86
N VAL A 702 1.34 32.18 -12.73
CA VAL A 702 0.05 32.63 -12.19
C VAL A 702 -0.43 33.92 -12.86
N GLU A 703 0.47 34.79 -13.32
CA GLU A 703 0.08 35.97 -14.11
C GLU A 703 -0.36 35.64 -15.54
N ALA A 704 0.09 34.51 -16.12
CA ALA A 704 -0.34 34.06 -17.43
C ALA A 704 -1.77 33.46 -17.41
N ALA A 705 -2.17 32.82 -16.31
CA ALA A 705 -3.53 32.31 -16.14
C ALA A 705 -4.55 33.42 -15.80
N ALA A 706 -4.12 34.51 -15.15
CA ALA A 706 -4.98 35.66 -14.84
C ALA A 706 -5.24 36.58 -16.06
N LYS A 707 -4.44 36.48 -17.13
CA LYS A 707 -4.57 37.31 -18.35
C LYS A 707 -4.98 36.54 -19.61
N GLY A 708 -5.25 35.24 -19.52
CA GLY A 708 -5.51 34.37 -20.66
C GLY A 708 -6.91 33.73 -20.67
N GLY A 709 -7.93 34.48 -21.08
CA GLY A 709 -8.99 33.93 -21.94
C GLY A 709 -10.29 33.48 -21.31
N THR A 710 -11.19 34.44 -21.06
CA THR A 710 -12.60 34.32 -21.47
C THR A 710 -12.67 34.03 -22.97
N ALA A 711 -13.01 32.79 -23.39
CA ALA A 711 -13.57 32.50 -24.71
C ALA A 711 -14.18 31.08 -24.80
N GLY A 712 -15.50 31.02 -24.94
CA GLY A 712 -16.18 30.02 -25.79
C GLY A 712 -16.83 28.80 -25.13
N LYS A 713 -18.13 28.96 -24.81
CA LYS A 713 -19.25 27.98 -24.77
C LYS A 713 -19.03 26.55 -24.25
#